data_AF-A0A976PRG2-F1
#
_entry.id   AF-A0A976PRG2-F1
#
_cell.length_a   1.000
_cell.length_b   1.000
_cell.length_c   1.000
_cell.angle_alpha   90.00
_cell.angle_beta   90.00
_cell.angle_gamma   90.00
#
_symmetry.space_group_name_H-M   'P 1'
#
loop_
_entity.id
_entity.type
_entity.pdbx_description
1 polymer ?
#
loop_
_entity_poly.entity_id
_entity_poly.type
_entity_poly.pdbx_seq_one_letter_code
_entity_poly.pdbx_strand_id
1 'polypeptide(L)'
;MKRVTAVSLGSSRHDFEFETDFLGHRFHVRRLGADDDIGRAWELMRRQQAEADAIGLGEVGDHYHVGQDTRINKETQRLLNVVTRVPATTGAKLRRLLQVRAVRQVHHRLGDYFKNNLVLFLSGMRNYDMAVAMSDYTPNLRFADALAQTGAPAMLTSLQQLELYAKGSDLALSGRPGEMLEAALAGFKRSRIGAEVARSHVIVGTFHELREVGTPKNLAGKTIITSAVDEDRLAFFKRCHVNLVIDVSPQLFERVVGSNVIEAMILAALGKPSEAVSDDDFMEIIDELDIQPRLLHPTGHFRNIRRFAFVIHPLSQEFIKKGIPIPRATPKFVMDKVETLAAHMPPMVYCKMENIVSPTGAEAEGWLITVGGTPKEMLARSPEFTYRRLLAAAEMAEKLGAQIMGLGAFTKVVGDAGVTVARRARIPITTGNSYSASGALWAAADAMKRMGLVKLHPQTKKVMAKTMVIGATGSIGSVSARLLAMAFQQVVIAGRDLGKLEQLKASILKDAPDADVVCSDNYDELLGEMDMIVTSTSGAGKKILDIMKVKPGCVITDVARPLDLPPEEVAKRPDVLVIESGEIELPTQVKGLKSIGLPPNVIYACLAETIVLALEGRFEVFTIGRDTEWPKVKEIYRLGLKHGMKLAAISGAKGVYSDEDIARVVALAKKARRTWKPQATGTPAKAAPASGNSKRAPARKSVKVSEAAAAEATVQKPTRSAPTRSRKASPAAPAAKRKAPARSAAPAKTARAPRRPAAAAG
;
A
#
# COMPACT_ATOMS: atom_id res chain seq x y z
N MET A 1 -15.96 3.46 -51.21
CA MET A 1 -15.40 2.44 -50.31
C MET A 1 -13.91 2.72 -50.18
N LYS A 2 -13.39 2.84 -48.96
CA LYS A 2 -11.95 3.07 -48.71
C LYS A 2 -11.21 1.73 -48.63
N ARG A 3 -9.94 1.68 -48.98
CA ARG A 3 -9.10 0.48 -49.03
C ARG A 3 -7.88 0.67 -48.15
N VAL A 4 -7.65 -0.26 -47.21
CA VAL A 4 -6.46 -0.25 -46.35
C VAL A 4 -5.71 -1.57 -46.51
N THR A 5 -4.44 -1.46 -46.91
CA THR A 5 -3.52 -2.62 -46.95
C THR A 5 -2.51 -2.50 -45.83
N ALA A 6 -2.49 -3.48 -44.93
CA ALA A 6 -1.45 -3.65 -43.93
C ALA A 6 -0.37 -4.61 -44.44
N VAL A 7 0.85 -4.13 -44.67
CA VAL A 7 2.01 -5.00 -44.96
C VAL A 7 2.70 -5.33 -43.63
N SER A 8 3.14 -6.57 -43.45
CA SER A 8 3.82 -6.98 -42.22
C SER A 8 5.04 -7.86 -42.48
N LEU A 9 6.08 -7.74 -41.64
CA LEU A 9 7.17 -8.73 -41.62
C LEU A 9 6.72 -10.09 -41.06
N GLY A 10 5.62 -10.15 -40.31
CA GLY A 10 5.05 -11.41 -39.84
C GLY A 10 4.62 -12.33 -40.98
N SER A 11 4.39 -13.61 -40.65
CA SER A 11 4.11 -14.62 -41.67
C SER A 11 2.80 -14.35 -42.43
N SER A 12 2.79 -14.68 -43.72
CA SER A 12 1.61 -14.67 -44.59
C SER A 12 0.52 -15.67 -44.17
N ARG A 13 0.85 -16.65 -43.31
CA ARG A 13 -0.14 -17.55 -42.69
C ARG A 13 -1.17 -16.85 -41.80
N HIS A 14 -0.94 -15.59 -41.45
CA HIS A 14 -1.86 -14.74 -40.68
C HIS A 14 -2.52 -13.65 -41.52
N ASP A 15 -2.47 -13.77 -42.86
CA ASP A 15 -3.13 -12.84 -43.76
C ASP A 15 -4.64 -12.97 -43.72
N PHE A 16 -5.31 -11.85 -43.95
CA PHE A 16 -6.76 -11.73 -43.86
C PHE A 16 -7.24 -10.64 -44.79
N GLU A 17 -8.52 -10.73 -45.16
CA GLU A 17 -9.24 -9.72 -45.94
C GLU A 17 -10.67 -9.68 -45.39
N PHE A 18 -11.22 -8.48 -45.15
CA PHE A 18 -12.60 -8.29 -44.69
C PHE A 18 -13.14 -6.90 -45.06
N GLU A 19 -14.48 -6.78 -45.07
CA GLU A 19 -15.17 -5.50 -45.14
C GLU A 19 -15.72 -5.09 -43.76
N THR A 20 -15.77 -3.79 -43.50
CA THR A 20 -16.39 -3.21 -42.29
C THR A 20 -16.80 -1.77 -42.54
N ASP A 21 -17.78 -1.27 -41.80
CA ASP A 21 -17.96 0.17 -41.64
C ASP A 21 -17.10 0.67 -40.47
N PHE A 22 -16.55 1.88 -40.59
CA PHE A 22 -15.70 2.54 -39.59
C PHE A 22 -15.69 4.05 -39.84
N LEU A 23 -15.89 4.88 -38.79
CA LEU A 23 -15.94 6.36 -38.88
C LEU A 23 -16.77 6.87 -40.08
N GLY A 24 -18.01 6.39 -40.21
CA GLY A 24 -18.93 6.80 -41.29
C GLY A 24 -18.58 6.31 -42.70
N HIS A 25 -17.60 5.41 -42.85
CA HIS A 25 -17.13 4.93 -44.15
C HIS A 25 -17.05 3.40 -44.24
N ARG A 26 -17.48 2.83 -45.38
CA ARG A 26 -17.23 1.41 -45.70
C ARG A 26 -15.81 1.18 -46.17
N PHE A 27 -15.10 0.30 -45.48
CA PHE A 27 -13.73 -0.10 -45.71
C PHE A 27 -13.61 -1.52 -46.28
N HIS A 28 -12.57 -1.71 -47.08
CA HIS A 28 -11.98 -3.01 -47.43
C HIS A 28 -10.59 -3.08 -46.79
N VAL A 29 -10.36 -4.04 -45.89
CA VAL A 29 -9.15 -4.13 -45.06
C VAL A 29 -8.45 -5.45 -45.31
N ARG A 30 -7.17 -5.40 -45.72
CA ARG A 30 -6.35 -6.61 -45.93
C ARG A 30 -5.00 -6.57 -45.22
N ARG A 31 -4.51 -7.70 -44.74
CA ARG A 31 -3.13 -7.91 -44.27
C ARG A 31 -2.38 -8.78 -45.28
N LEU A 32 -1.14 -8.39 -45.59
CA LEU A 32 -0.21 -9.12 -46.45
C LEU A 32 1.13 -9.32 -45.72
N GLY A 33 1.51 -10.57 -45.49
CA GLY A 33 2.73 -10.97 -44.80
C GLY A 33 3.90 -11.07 -45.78
N ALA A 34 5.07 -10.68 -45.31
CA ALA A 34 6.33 -10.78 -46.03
C ALA A 34 7.17 -12.00 -45.63
N ASP A 35 6.81 -12.71 -44.54
CA ASP A 35 7.56 -13.87 -44.01
C ASP A 35 9.03 -13.52 -43.70
N ASP A 36 9.24 -12.44 -42.93
CA ASP A 36 10.52 -11.83 -42.50
C ASP A 36 11.42 -11.26 -43.61
N ASP A 37 10.97 -11.30 -44.87
CA ASP A 37 11.70 -10.71 -46.01
C ASP A 37 11.41 -9.20 -46.15
N ILE A 38 12.39 -8.37 -45.74
CA ILE A 38 12.36 -6.90 -45.88
C ILE A 38 12.24 -6.45 -47.35
N GLY A 39 12.81 -7.20 -48.30
CA GLY A 39 12.70 -6.91 -49.73
C GLY A 39 11.29 -7.14 -50.25
N ARG A 40 10.68 -8.27 -49.90
CA ARG A 40 9.26 -8.55 -50.18
C ARG A 40 8.33 -7.54 -49.50
N ALA A 41 8.61 -7.14 -48.26
CA ALA A 41 7.85 -6.08 -47.59
C ALA A 41 7.95 -4.74 -48.34
N TRP A 42 9.16 -4.35 -48.79
CA TRP A 42 9.37 -3.15 -49.59
C TRP A 42 8.61 -3.20 -50.93
N GLU A 43 8.62 -4.34 -51.62
CA GLU A 43 7.85 -4.54 -52.84
C GLU A 43 6.34 -4.48 -52.62
N LEU A 44 5.83 -5.11 -51.56
CA LEU A 44 4.41 -5.05 -51.19
C LEU A 44 4.01 -3.59 -50.91
N MET A 45 4.73 -2.90 -50.02
CA MET A 45 4.50 -1.47 -49.73
C MET A 45 4.50 -0.62 -51.01
N ARG A 46 5.47 -0.87 -51.91
CA ARG A 46 5.58 -0.13 -53.18
C ARG A 46 4.42 -0.38 -54.14
N ARG A 47 3.98 -1.64 -54.31
CA ARG A 47 2.89 -2.03 -55.21
C ARG A 47 1.53 -1.54 -54.69
N GLN A 48 1.30 -1.66 -53.38
CA GLN A 48 -0.01 -1.46 -52.75
C GLN A 48 -0.47 0.01 -52.71
N GLN A 49 0.46 0.98 -52.78
CA GLN A 49 0.13 2.42 -52.81
C GLN A 49 -0.60 2.91 -54.08
N ALA A 50 -0.84 2.02 -55.05
CA ALA A 50 -1.66 2.28 -56.22
C ALA A 50 -3.14 1.92 -56.02
N GLU A 51 -3.48 1.12 -55.00
CA GLU A 51 -4.82 0.58 -54.76
C GLU A 51 -5.42 0.91 -53.38
N ALA A 52 -4.59 1.24 -52.39
CA ALA A 52 -5.02 1.54 -51.03
C ALA A 52 -5.02 3.05 -50.74
N ASP A 53 -6.01 3.54 -49.99
CA ASP A 53 -6.12 4.91 -49.48
C ASP A 53 -5.13 5.19 -48.33
N ALA A 54 -4.68 4.17 -47.61
CA ALA A 54 -3.60 4.23 -46.62
C ALA A 54 -2.95 2.86 -46.39
N ILE A 55 -1.72 2.86 -45.86
CA ILE A 55 -0.92 1.65 -45.65
C ILE A 55 -0.44 1.54 -44.20
N GLY A 56 -0.66 0.38 -43.59
CA GLY A 56 -0.17 0.05 -42.25
C GLY A 56 1.06 -0.86 -42.30
N LEU A 57 2.17 -0.51 -41.66
CA LEU A 57 3.38 -1.33 -41.58
C LEU A 57 3.46 -2.04 -40.22
N GLY A 58 3.31 -3.37 -40.20
CA GLY A 58 3.19 -4.18 -38.98
C GLY A 58 4.38 -5.09 -38.68
N GLU A 59 4.61 -5.38 -37.40
CA GLU A 59 5.67 -6.30 -36.93
C GLU A 59 7.10 -5.84 -37.25
N VAL A 60 7.31 -4.53 -37.41
CA VAL A 60 8.61 -3.89 -37.61
C VAL A 60 9.19 -3.28 -36.33
N GLY A 61 10.51 -3.07 -36.28
CA GLY A 61 11.16 -2.30 -35.21
C GLY A 61 10.80 -0.82 -35.31
N ASP A 62 9.97 -0.32 -34.40
CA ASP A 62 9.32 0.99 -34.56
C ASP A 62 10.22 2.20 -34.24
N HIS A 63 9.70 3.39 -34.54
CA HIS A 63 10.17 4.65 -33.98
C HIS A 63 9.63 4.83 -32.55
N TYR A 64 10.46 5.32 -31.62
CA TYR A 64 10.04 5.57 -30.24
C TYR A 64 10.81 6.74 -29.61
N HIS A 65 10.13 7.50 -28.76
CA HIS A 65 10.72 8.62 -28.01
C HIS A 65 11.13 8.15 -26.61
N VAL A 66 12.26 8.65 -26.11
CA VAL A 66 12.72 8.42 -24.74
C VAL A 66 13.15 9.77 -24.17
N GLY A 67 12.30 10.37 -23.34
CA GLY A 67 12.45 11.75 -22.89
C GLY A 67 12.41 12.73 -24.06
N GLN A 68 13.54 13.36 -24.36
CA GLN A 68 13.67 14.30 -25.50
C GLN A 68 14.29 13.66 -26.75
N ASP A 69 14.81 12.43 -26.67
CA ASP A 69 15.48 11.78 -27.81
C ASP A 69 14.48 10.95 -28.61
N THR A 70 14.60 10.98 -29.95
CA THR A 70 13.80 10.15 -30.85
C THR A 70 14.68 9.05 -31.45
N ARG A 71 14.33 7.78 -31.19
CA ARG A 71 15.02 6.64 -31.78
C ARG A 71 14.42 6.32 -33.14
N ILE A 72 15.26 6.44 -34.17
CA ILE A 72 14.88 6.20 -35.57
C ILE A 72 15.40 4.83 -36.00
N ASN A 73 14.49 3.86 -36.16
CA ASN A 73 14.82 2.63 -36.88
C ASN A 73 14.98 2.95 -38.38
N LYS A 74 16.18 2.72 -38.92
CA LYS A 74 16.55 3.06 -40.30
C LYS A 74 15.87 2.16 -41.35
N GLU A 75 15.54 0.93 -40.99
CA GLU A 75 14.91 -0.04 -41.89
C GLU A 75 13.41 0.22 -42.01
N THR A 76 12.74 0.49 -40.89
CA THR A 76 11.36 0.98 -40.84
C THR A 76 11.22 2.30 -41.59
N GLN A 77 12.15 3.25 -41.40
CA GLN A 77 12.14 4.49 -42.18
C GLN A 77 12.30 4.23 -43.69
N ARG A 78 13.18 3.30 -44.09
CA ARG A 78 13.37 2.90 -45.49
C ARG A 78 12.11 2.22 -46.08
N LEU A 79 11.37 1.47 -45.29
CA LEU A 79 10.10 0.84 -45.69
C LEU A 79 8.96 1.85 -45.80
N LEU A 80 8.83 2.79 -44.86
CA LEU A 80 7.85 3.88 -44.95
C LEU A 80 8.11 4.78 -46.16
N ASN A 81 9.37 5.17 -46.38
CA ASN A 81 9.78 6.07 -47.47
C ASN A 81 9.54 5.52 -48.90
N VAL A 82 9.13 4.26 -49.09
CA VAL A 82 8.72 3.76 -50.43
C VAL A 82 7.27 4.12 -50.78
N VAL A 83 6.46 4.46 -49.78
CA VAL A 83 5.08 4.93 -49.95
C VAL A 83 5.11 6.45 -50.00
N THR A 84 4.76 7.01 -51.16
CA THR A 84 4.86 8.46 -51.45
C THR A 84 3.54 9.05 -51.94
N ARG A 85 2.52 8.22 -52.18
CA ARG A 85 1.22 8.63 -52.73
C ARG A 85 0.10 8.72 -51.70
N VAL A 86 0.19 7.97 -50.61
CA VAL A 86 -0.86 7.82 -49.59
C VAL A 86 -0.25 7.73 -48.19
N PRO A 87 -1.01 8.00 -47.11
CA PRO A 87 -0.48 7.94 -45.75
C PRO A 87 0.04 6.53 -45.40
N ALA A 88 1.24 6.47 -44.82
CA ALA A 88 1.84 5.25 -44.30
C ALA A 88 2.11 5.41 -42.79
N THR A 89 1.86 4.35 -42.00
CA THR A 89 2.11 4.37 -40.55
C THR A 89 2.45 3.00 -39.97
N THR A 90 3.28 2.97 -38.92
CA THR A 90 3.51 1.79 -38.06
C THR A 90 2.46 1.59 -36.98
N GLY A 91 1.48 2.50 -36.87
CA GLY A 91 0.51 2.49 -35.77
C GLY A 91 1.09 2.94 -34.43
N ALA A 92 2.22 3.65 -34.45
CA ALA A 92 2.98 4.05 -33.26
C ALA A 92 2.24 5.08 -32.39
N LYS A 93 1.61 6.08 -33.02
CA LYS A 93 0.92 7.19 -32.34
C LYS A 93 -0.34 6.66 -31.64
N LEU A 94 -1.16 5.89 -32.36
CA LEU A 94 -2.32 5.21 -31.80
C LEU A 94 -1.90 4.23 -30.69
N ARG A 95 -0.86 3.42 -30.89
CA ARG A 95 -0.36 2.50 -29.84
C ARG A 95 0.04 3.25 -28.57
N ARG A 96 0.78 4.36 -28.68
CA ARG A 96 1.16 5.21 -27.53
C ARG A 96 -0.08 5.67 -26.76
N LEU A 97 -1.04 6.28 -27.45
CA LEU A 97 -2.24 6.83 -26.84
C LEU A 97 -3.07 5.74 -26.14
N LEU A 98 -3.27 4.60 -26.79
CA LEU A 98 -3.98 3.45 -26.22
C LEU A 98 -3.25 2.84 -25.02
N GLN A 99 -1.92 2.75 -25.05
CA GLN A 99 -1.12 2.27 -23.92
C GLN A 99 -1.25 3.18 -22.68
N VAL A 100 -1.17 4.50 -22.87
CA VAL A 100 -1.33 5.49 -21.79
C VAL A 100 -2.77 5.51 -21.26
N ARG A 101 -3.76 5.48 -22.16
CA ARG A 101 -5.19 5.40 -21.84
C ARG A 101 -5.51 4.14 -21.03
N ALA A 102 -4.98 2.99 -21.44
CA ALA A 102 -5.20 1.72 -20.74
C ALA A 102 -4.67 1.74 -19.29
N VAL A 103 -3.46 2.25 -19.05
CA VAL A 103 -2.92 2.36 -17.68
C VAL A 103 -3.80 3.26 -16.81
N ARG A 104 -4.22 4.42 -17.34
CA ARG A 104 -5.08 5.37 -16.62
C ARG A 104 -6.48 4.81 -16.35
N GLN A 105 -7.15 4.25 -17.35
CA GLN A 105 -8.50 3.68 -17.20
C GLN A 105 -8.51 2.50 -16.22
N VAL A 106 -7.55 1.59 -16.31
CA VAL A 106 -7.51 0.41 -15.43
C VAL A 106 -7.13 0.78 -13.99
N HIS A 107 -6.29 1.81 -13.78
CA HIS A 107 -6.01 2.35 -12.44
C HIS A 107 -7.30 2.72 -11.71
N HIS A 108 -8.15 3.53 -12.35
CA HIS A 108 -9.39 4.02 -11.76
C HIS A 108 -10.48 2.94 -11.70
N ARG A 109 -10.70 2.20 -12.79
CA ARG A 109 -11.77 1.18 -12.91
C ARG A 109 -11.63 0.03 -11.90
N LEU A 110 -10.40 -0.32 -11.49
CA LEU A 110 -10.14 -1.38 -10.51
C LEU A 110 -9.79 -0.86 -9.09
N GLY A 111 -9.87 0.46 -8.88
CA GLY A 111 -9.69 1.14 -7.59
C GLY A 111 -8.22 1.19 -7.14
N ASP A 112 -7.52 2.27 -7.47
CA ASP A 112 -6.10 2.50 -7.17
C ASP A 112 -5.16 1.37 -7.65
N TYR A 113 -5.52 0.64 -8.72
CA TYR A 113 -4.99 -0.71 -8.94
C TYR A 113 -3.48 -0.81 -9.18
N PHE A 114 -2.84 0.23 -9.73
CA PHE A 114 -1.38 0.28 -9.91
C PHE A 114 -0.62 0.91 -8.73
N LYS A 115 -1.33 1.41 -7.71
CA LYS A 115 -0.76 2.16 -6.57
C LYS A 115 0.32 1.35 -5.87
N ASN A 116 1.55 1.85 -5.92
CA ASN A 116 2.78 1.22 -5.42
C ASN A 116 3.04 -0.24 -5.89
N ASN A 117 2.55 -0.66 -7.07
CA ASN A 117 2.90 -1.98 -7.60
C ASN A 117 4.37 -2.06 -8.05
N LEU A 118 4.98 -3.22 -7.90
CA LEU A 118 6.28 -3.53 -8.53
C LEU A 118 6.04 -3.80 -10.02
N VAL A 119 6.54 -2.93 -10.91
CA VAL A 119 6.29 -3.01 -12.35
C VAL A 119 7.60 -3.25 -13.11
N LEU A 120 7.65 -4.33 -13.87
CA LEU A 120 8.78 -4.64 -14.76
C LEU A 120 8.39 -4.42 -16.22
N PHE A 121 9.11 -3.54 -16.89
CA PHE A 121 9.08 -3.39 -18.34
C PHE A 121 10.20 -4.25 -18.95
N LEU A 122 9.83 -5.17 -19.85
CA LEU A 122 10.80 -6.00 -20.59
C LEU A 122 11.54 -5.17 -21.66
N SER A 123 10.88 -4.14 -22.20
CA SER A 123 11.55 -2.94 -22.71
C SER A 123 10.79 -1.70 -22.26
N GLY A 124 11.48 -0.83 -21.51
CA GLY A 124 11.04 0.52 -21.18
C GLY A 124 11.17 1.46 -22.37
N MET A 125 12.22 1.34 -23.19
CA MET A 125 12.45 2.24 -24.32
C MET A 125 11.30 2.19 -25.33
N ARG A 126 10.75 0.99 -25.60
CA ARG A 126 9.60 0.79 -26.51
C ARG A 126 8.25 1.20 -25.92
N ASN A 127 8.16 1.38 -24.60
CA ASN A 127 6.92 1.66 -23.86
C ASN A 127 7.09 2.89 -22.94
N TYR A 128 7.92 3.86 -23.33
CA TYR A 128 8.36 4.95 -22.45
C TYR A 128 7.18 5.78 -21.93
N ASP A 129 6.24 6.17 -22.79
CA ASP A 129 5.07 6.96 -22.39
C ASP A 129 4.15 6.19 -21.43
N MET A 130 4.04 4.86 -21.60
CA MET A 130 3.35 4.01 -20.63
C MET A 130 4.08 3.98 -19.28
N ALA A 131 5.41 3.97 -19.27
CA ALA A 131 6.21 4.04 -18.06
C ALA A 131 6.11 5.40 -17.36
N VAL A 132 6.02 6.50 -18.12
CA VAL A 132 5.69 7.84 -17.59
C VAL A 132 4.31 7.82 -16.92
N ALA A 133 3.27 7.36 -17.63
CA ALA A 133 1.91 7.26 -17.07
C ALA A 133 1.77 6.26 -15.91
N MET A 134 2.66 5.27 -15.80
CA MET A 134 2.74 4.36 -14.67
C MET A 134 3.46 5.00 -13.47
N SER A 135 4.40 5.93 -13.70
CA SER A 135 5.14 6.62 -12.64
C SER A 135 4.26 7.54 -11.78
N ASP A 136 3.14 8.03 -12.34
CA ASP A 136 2.07 8.73 -11.61
C ASP A 136 1.49 7.88 -10.45
N TYR A 137 1.59 6.54 -10.55
CA TYR A 137 0.96 5.58 -9.65
C TYR A 137 1.93 4.73 -8.81
N THR A 138 3.17 4.55 -9.25
CA THR A 138 4.17 3.77 -8.49
C THR A 138 5.62 4.21 -8.73
N PRO A 139 6.43 4.39 -7.66
CA PRO A 139 7.86 4.63 -7.79
C PRO A 139 8.65 3.34 -8.12
N ASN A 140 8.03 2.16 -8.02
CA ASN A 140 8.71 0.86 -8.17
C ASN A 140 8.75 0.38 -9.63
N LEU A 141 9.30 1.21 -10.52
CA LEU A 141 9.55 0.86 -11.92
C LEU A 141 10.89 0.14 -12.07
N ARG A 142 10.92 -0.90 -12.89
CA ARG A 142 12.12 -1.61 -13.33
C ARG A 142 12.12 -1.79 -14.84
N PHE A 143 13.27 -1.60 -15.47
CA PHE A 143 13.44 -1.70 -16.92
C PHE A 143 14.55 -2.69 -17.23
N ALA A 144 14.24 -3.68 -18.08
CA ALA A 144 15.17 -4.74 -18.43
C ALA A 144 16.11 -4.39 -19.60
N ASP A 145 15.94 -3.24 -20.26
CA ASP A 145 16.60 -2.89 -21.52
C ASP A 145 18.12 -3.08 -21.48
N ALA A 146 18.80 -2.62 -20.42
CA ALA A 146 20.25 -2.80 -20.27
C ALA A 146 20.67 -4.28 -20.09
N LEU A 147 19.94 -5.06 -19.29
CA LEU A 147 20.20 -6.49 -19.11
C LEU A 147 19.89 -7.29 -20.40
N ALA A 148 18.83 -6.91 -21.11
CA ALA A 148 18.42 -7.54 -22.35
C ALA A 148 19.39 -7.23 -23.51
N GLN A 149 19.82 -5.98 -23.67
CA GLN A 149 20.63 -5.52 -24.82
C GLN A 149 22.14 -5.68 -24.62
N THR A 150 22.68 -5.58 -23.39
CA THR A 150 24.14 -5.69 -23.16
C THR A 150 24.55 -6.77 -22.16
N GLY A 151 23.58 -7.47 -21.55
CA GLY A 151 23.85 -8.44 -20.49
C GLY A 151 24.26 -7.81 -19.14
N ALA A 152 24.14 -6.48 -19.00
CA ALA A 152 24.51 -5.77 -17.77
C ALA A 152 23.72 -6.33 -16.56
N PRO A 153 24.36 -6.67 -15.43
CA PRO A 153 23.75 -7.47 -14.37
C PRO A 153 22.72 -6.72 -13.49
N ALA A 154 22.41 -5.46 -13.81
CA ALA A 154 21.51 -4.60 -13.05
C ALA A 154 20.35 -4.09 -13.93
N MET A 155 19.13 -4.15 -13.39
CA MET A 155 17.97 -3.47 -13.97
C MET A 155 18.09 -1.95 -13.75
N LEU A 156 17.59 -1.16 -14.70
CA LEU A 156 17.41 0.28 -14.48
C LEU A 156 16.16 0.49 -13.60
N THR A 157 16.20 1.45 -12.67
CA THR A 157 15.16 1.64 -11.62
C THR A 157 14.52 3.02 -11.62
N SER A 158 14.69 3.82 -12.67
CA SER A 158 13.95 5.07 -12.87
C SER A 158 13.94 5.51 -14.34
N LEU A 159 13.01 6.40 -14.70
CA LEU A 159 12.93 6.99 -16.05
C LEU A 159 14.21 7.73 -16.43
N GLN A 160 14.85 8.44 -15.50
CA GLN A 160 16.11 9.15 -15.75
C GLN A 160 17.27 8.17 -16.04
N GLN A 161 17.27 6.98 -15.43
CA GLN A 161 18.25 5.94 -15.78
C GLN A 161 17.96 5.34 -17.16
N LEU A 162 16.69 5.17 -17.52
CA LEU A 162 16.25 4.71 -18.85
C LEU A 162 16.63 5.72 -19.95
N GLU A 163 16.43 7.01 -19.72
CA GLU A 163 16.85 8.11 -20.61
C GLU A 163 18.37 8.19 -20.75
N LEU A 164 19.12 8.12 -19.64
CA LEU A 164 20.58 8.14 -19.67
C LEU A 164 21.16 6.90 -20.38
N TYR A 165 20.57 5.72 -20.16
CA TYR A 165 20.92 4.50 -20.88
C TYR A 165 20.60 4.63 -22.37
N ALA A 166 19.41 5.13 -22.72
CA ALA A 166 19.02 5.37 -24.10
C ALA A 166 20.00 6.32 -24.80
N LYS A 167 20.47 7.39 -24.16
CA LYS A 167 21.50 8.30 -24.72
C LYS A 167 22.85 7.62 -24.95
N GLY A 168 23.24 6.65 -24.13
CA GLY A 168 24.53 5.97 -24.24
C GLY A 168 24.57 4.73 -25.16
N SER A 169 23.42 4.10 -25.40
CA SER A 169 23.35 2.76 -26.03
C SER A 169 23.95 2.65 -27.45
N ASP A 170 23.89 3.71 -28.27
CA ASP A 170 24.42 3.70 -29.65
C ASP A 170 25.93 3.47 -29.74
N LEU A 171 26.67 3.76 -28.67
CA LEU A 171 28.14 3.63 -28.63
C LEU A 171 28.60 2.20 -28.28
N ALA A 172 27.69 1.30 -27.92
CA ALA A 172 28.02 0.03 -27.26
C ALA A 172 27.80 -1.24 -28.10
N LEU A 173 27.00 -1.19 -29.16
CA LEU A 173 26.48 -2.39 -29.85
C LEU A 173 26.58 -2.29 -31.38
N SER A 174 27.77 -2.61 -31.93
CA SER A 174 27.92 -2.91 -33.35
C SER A 174 29.10 -3.85 -33.62
N GLY A 175 28.84 -5.04 -34.17
CA GLY A 175 29.86 -5.95 -34.72
C GLY A 175 29.78 -7.39 -34.22
N ARG A 176 30.22 -8.33 -35.07
CA ARG A 176 30.19 -9.79 -34.88
C ARG A 176 30.68 -10.34 -33.53
N PRO A 177 31.70 -9.76 -32.85
CA PRO A 177 32.08 -10.23 -31.51
C PRO A 177 30.96 -10.09 -30.45
N GLY A 178 30.06 -9.13 -30.63
CA GLY A 178 28.89 -8.95 -29.76
C GLY A 178 27.89 -10.09 -29.89
N GLU A 179 27.59 -10.52 -31.12
CA GLU A 179 26.63 -11.59 -31.43
C GLU A 179 27.02 -12.95 -30.79
N MET A 180 28.33 -13.26 -30.75
CA MET A 180 28.82 -14.46 -30.06
C MET A 180 28.72 -14.36 -28.53
N LEU A 181 28.92 -13.14 -27.98
CA LEU A 181 28.80 -12.89 -26.54
C LEU A 181 27.33 -12.86 -26.08
N GLU A 182 26.44 -12.31 -26.90
CA GLU A 182 24.97 -12.38 -26.75
C GLU A 182 24.51 -13.82 -26.56
N ALA A 183 24.88 -14.71 -27.49
CA ALA A 183 24.50 -16.13 -27.47
C ALA A 183 25.03 -16.85 -26.22
N ALA A 184 26.28 -16.58 -25.82
CA ALA A 184 26.87 -17.14 -24.61
C ALA A 184 26.19 -16.66 -23.31
N LEU A 185 25.63 -15.45 -23.30
CA LEU A 185 24.96 -14.86 -22.13
C LEU A 185 23.44 -15.09 -22.07
N ALA A 186 22.81 -15.60 -23.14
CA ALA A 186 21.35 -15.75 -23.24
C ALA A 186 20.72 -16.49 -22.05
N GLY A 187 21.31 -17.60 -21.60
CA GLY A 187 20.84 -18.34 -20.41
C GLY A 187 20.92 -17.54 -19.11
N PHE A 188 21.97 -16.72 -18.94
CA PHE A 188 22.12 -15.83 -17.78
C PHE A 188 21.11 -14.68 -17.83
N LYS A 189 20.96 -14.01 -18.99
CA LYS A 189 19.95 -12.96 -19.22
C LYS A 189 18.55 -13.48 -18.87
N ARG A 190 18.15 -14.61 -19.46
CA ARG A 190 16.82 -15.24 -19.26
C ARG A 190 16.58 -15.60 -17.79
N SER A 191 17.57 -16.15 -17.10
CA SER A 191 17.49 -16.46 -15.67
C SER A 191 17.31 -15.20 -14.80
N ARG A 192 18.09 -14.15 -15.06
CA ARG A 192 18.02 -12.87 -14.35
C ARG A 192 16.68 -12.15 -14.57
N ILE A 193 16.22 -12.05 -15.82
CA ILE A 193 14.91 -11.46 -16.13
C ILE A 193 13.79 -12.32 -15.53
N GLY A 194 13.86 -13.65 -15.65
CA GLY A 194 12.88 -14.57 -15.08
C GLY A 194 12.73 -14.47 -13.56
N ALA A 195 13.82 -14.18 -12.84
CA ALA A 195 13.80 -13.89 -11.41
C ALA A 195 13.15 -12.53 -11.06
N GLU A 196 13.37 -11.50 -11.88
CA GLU A 196 12.73 -10.18 -11.69
C GLU A 196 11.25 -10.18 -12.08
N VAL A 197 10.87 -10.97 -13.09
CA VAL A 197 9.46 -11.32 -13.39
C VAL A 197 8.82 -12.00 -12.17
N ALA A 198 9.49 -12.96 -11.53
CA ALA A 198 8.98 -13.62 -10.33
C ALA A 198 8.74 -12.65 -9.16
N ARG A 199 9.55 -11.59 -9.02
CA ARG A 199 9.41 -10.55 -7.99
C ARG A 199 8.32 -9.52 -8.29
N SER A 200 8.07 -9.22 -9.56
CA SER A 200 7.19 -8.12 -9.98
C SER A 200 5.70 -8.47 -9.82
N HIS A 201 4.83 -7.46 -9.70
CA HIS A 201 3.37 -7.63 -9.62
C HIS A 201 2.73 -7.45 -11.00
N VAL A 202 3.28 -6.52 -11.79
CA VAL A 202 2.89 -6.23 -13.17
C VAL A 202 4.10 -6.43 -14.07
N ILE A 203 3.90 -7.06 -15.25
CA ILE A 203 4.92 -7.13 -16.30
C ILE A 203 4.36 -6.51 -17.58
N VAL A 204 5.14 -5.62 -18.20
CA VAL A 204 4.84 -4.97 -19.48
C VAL A 204 5.79 -5.52 -20.54
N GLY A 205 5.26 -6.03 -21.64
CA GLY A 205 6.07 -6.54 -22.75
C GLY A 205 5.24 -7.09 -23.90
N THR A 206 5.90 -7.39 -25.02
CA THR A 206 5.27 -8.13 -26.13
C THR A 206 5.05 -9.59 -25.75
N PHE A 207 4.13 -10.26 -26.45
CA PHE A 207 3.92 -11.69 -26.26
C PHE A 207 5.19 -12.52 -26.49
N HIS A 208 6.09 -12.10 -27.39
CA HIS A 208 7.36 -12.81 -27.61
C HIS A 208 8.24 -12.78 -26.36
N GLU A 209 8.53 -11.59 -25.84
CA GLU A 209 9.36 -11.38 -24.65
C GLU A 209 8.76 -12.11 -23.44
N LEU A 210 7.43 -12.01 -23.27
CA LEU A 210 6.68 -12.70 -22.20
C LEU A 210 6.71 -14.23 -22.33
N ARG A 211 6.66 -14.78 -23.55
CA ARG A 211 6.78 -16.22 -23.83
C ARG A 211 8.19 -16.74 -23.57
N GLU A 212 9.20 -15.90 -23.80
CA GLU A 212 10.60 -16.28 -23.57
C GLU A 212 10.94 -16.38 -22.08
N VAL A 213 10.62 -15.36 -21.28
CA VAL A 213 10.98 -15.32 -19.84
C VAL A 213 9.89 -15.87 -18.90
N GLY A 214 8.70 -16.15 -19.44
CA GLY A 214 7.53 -16.61 -18.70
C GLY A 214 7.47 -18.12 -18.49
N THR A 215 6.99 -18.49 -17.31
CA THR A 215 6.76 -19.88 -16.88
C THR A 215 5.54 -19.93 -15.94
N PRO A 216 4.90 -21.09 -15.74
CA PRO A 216 3.83 -21.22 -14.75
C PRO A 216 4.25 -20.89 -13.31
N LYS A 217 5.55 -20.94 -12.99
CA LYS A 217 6.06 -20.60 -11.65
C LYS A 217 6.25 -19.09 -11.44
N ASN A 218 6.69 -18.36 -12.47
CA ASN A 218 6.99 -16.92 -12.34
C ASN A 218 5.93 -15.98 -12.92
N LEU A 219 4.88 -16.48 -13.60
CA LEU A 219 3.74 -15.66 -14.04
C LEU A 219 2.45 -15.84 -13.22
N ALA A 220 2.37 -16.88 -12.38
CA ALA A 220 1.19 -17.17 -11.58
C ALA A 220 0.76 -15.99 -10.68
N GLY A 221 -0.53 -15.63 -10.73
CA GLY A 221 -1.13 -14.55 -9.94
C GLY A 221 -0.78 -13.13 -10.39
N LYS A 222 0.04 -12.95 -11.43
CA LYS A 222 0.52 -11.63 -11.87
C LYS A 222 -0.41 -10.95 -12.87
N THR A 223 -0.21 -9.65 -13.05
CA THR A 223 -0.86 -8.87 -14.12
C THR A 223 0.10 -8.67 -15.29
N ILE A 224 -0.40 -8.84 -16.50
CA ILE A 224 0.36 -8.68 -17.74
C ILE A 224 -0.24 -7.52 -18.54
N ILE A 225 0.57 -6.58 -18.99
CA ILE A 225 0.17 -5.57 -19.98
C ILE A 225 0.86 -5.92 -21.29
N THR A 226 0.06 -6.22 -22.31
CA THR A 226 0.54 -6.64 -23.63
C THR A 226 -0.44 -6.24 -24.73
N SER A 227 -0.20 -6.67 -25.97
CA SER A 227 -1.03 -6.32 -27.14
C SER A 227 -1.43 -7.54 -27.98
N ALA A 228 -2.58 -7.42 -28.64
CA ALA A 228 -3.16 -8.36 -29.59
C ALA A 228 -3.25 -9.79 -29.02
N VAL A 229 -4.08 -9.99 -27.99
CA VAL A 229 -4.25 -11.29 -27.32
C VAL A 229 -5.32 -12.14 -28.02
N ASP A 230 -4.87 -12.99 -28.93
CA ASP A 230 -5.66 -14.09 -29.51
C ASP A 230 -5.85 -15.27 -28.52
N GLU A 231 -6.56 -16.32 -28.97
CA GLU A 231 -6.88 -17.50 -28.15
C GLU A 231 -5.64 -18.30 -27.73
N ASP A 232 -4.64 -18.45 -28.61
CA ASP A 232 -3.39 -19.16 -28.33
C ASP A 232 -2.55 -18.43 -27.27
N ARG A 233 -2.47 -17.10 -27.38
CA ARG A 233 -1.82 -16.23 -26.37
C ARG A 233 -2.57 -16.30 -25.05
N LEU A 234 -3.90 -16.26 -25.06
CA LEU A 234 -4.73 -16.42 -23.86
C LEU A 234 -4.54 -17.82 -23.22
N ALA A 235 -4.44 -18.88 -24.04
CA ALA A 235 -4.17 -20.23 -23.59
C ALA A 235 -2.77 -20.37 -22.95
N PHE A 236 -1.75 -19.67 -23.45
CA PHE A 236 -0.45 -19.55 -22.79
C PHE A 236 -0.57 -18.90 -21.41
N PHE A 237 -1.26 -17.75 -21.31
CA PHE A 237 -1.45 -17.06 -20.04
C PHE A 237 -2.29 -17.89 -19.04
N LYS A 238 -3.25 -18.69 -19.52
CA LYS A 238 -4.04 -19.65 -18.74
C LYS A 238 -3.17 -20.77 -18.17
N ARG A 239 -2.33 -21.43 -18.99
CA ARG A 239 -1.32 -22.40 -18.51
C ARG A 239 -0.37 -21.76 -17.48
N CYS A 240 -0.07 -20.48 -17.64
CA CYS A 240 0.78 -19.72 -16.73
C CYS A 240 0.07 -19.18 -15.46
N HIS A 241 -1.23 -19.47 -15.27
CA HIS A 241 -2.02 -19.03 -14.11
C HIS A 241 -2.00 -17.51 -13.86
N VAL A 242 -1.91 -16.73 -14.95
CA VAL A 242 -1.97 -15.26 -14.92
C VAL A 242 -3.34 -14.79 -14.43
N ASN A 243 -3.36 -13.78 -13.55
CA ASN A 243 -4.57 -13.25 -12.91
C ASN A 243 -5.37 -12.31 -13.83
N LEU A 244 -4.65 -11.41 -14.51
CA LEU A 244 -5.21 -10.42 -15.40
C LEU A 244 -4.26 -10.19 -16.57
N VAL A 245 -4.78 -10.24 -17.78
CA VAL A 245 -4.11 -9.71 -18.97
C VAL A 245 -4.86 -8.46 -19.39
N ILE A 246 -4.17 -7.34 -19.38
CA ILE A 246 -4.62 -6.06 -19.91
C ILE A 246 -4.12 -6.02 -21.35
N ASP A 247 -5.02 -6.28 -22.30
CA ASP A 247 -4.73 -6.11 -23.72
C ASP A 247 -4.99 -4.65 -24.11
N VAL A 248 -3.94 -3.96 -24.57
CA VAL A 248 -4.02 -2.58 -25.06
C VAL A 248 -4.46 -2.50 -26.53
N SER A 249 -4.59 -3.64 -27.22
CA SER A 249 -5.22 -3.70 -28.54
C SER A 249 -6.75 -3.71 -28.42
N PRO A 250 -7.45 -2.80 -29.11
CA PRO A 250 -8.90 -2.78 -29.13
C PRO A 250 -9.44 -3.83 -30.09
N GLN A 251 -10.65 -4.32 -29.83
CA GLN A 251 -11.38 -5.24 -30.70
C GLN A 251 -12.60 -4.50 -31.25
N LEU A 252 -12.36 -3.69 -32.28
CA LEU A 252 -13.39 -2.91 -32.98
C LEU A 252 -14.16 -3.72 -34.04
N PHE A 253 -13.69 -4.94 -34.32
CA PHE A 253 -14.20 -5.84 -35.35
C PHE A 253 -14.28 -7.25 -34.75
N GLU A 254 -14.89 -8.21 -35.47
CA GLU A 254 -14.97 -9.62 -35.04
C GLU A 254 -13.60 -10.19 -34.65
N ARG A 255 -12.53 -9.76 -35.35
CA ARG A 255 -11.13 -10.10 -35.08
C ARG A 255 -10.36 -8.93 -34.48
N VAL A 256 -9.36 -9.23 -33.65
CA VAL A 256 -8.37 -8.25 -33.19
C VAL A 256 -7.41 -7.93 -34.34
N VAL A 257 -7.15 -6.65 -34.58
CA VAL A 257 -6.19 -6.17 -35.59
C VAL A 257 -5.11 -5.29 -34.97
N GLY A 258 -3.98 -5.13 -35.65
CA GLY A 258 -2.86 -4.31 -35.17
C GLY A 258 -3.17 -2.82 -35.18
N SER A 259 -2.50 -2.04 -34.32
CA SER A 259 -2.66 -0.57 -34.30
C SER A 259 -2.24 0.09 -35.62
N ASN A 260 -1.34 -0.52 -36.39
CA ASN A 260 -0.98 -0.12 -37.75
C ASN A 260 -2.17 -0.19 -38.72
N VAL A 261 -3.08 -1.13 -38.53
CA VAL A 261 -4.30 -1.26 -39.35
C VAL A 261 -5.29 -0.17 -38.99
N ILE A 262 -5.55 0.03 -37.70
CA ILE A 262 -6.55 1.00 -37.21
C ILE A 262 -6.06 2.43 -37.46
N GLU A 263 -4.78 2.73 -37.23
CA GLU A 263 -4.22 4.05 -37.53
C GLU A 263 -4.27 4.34 -39.04
N ALA A 264 -3.99 3.36 -39.90
CA ALA A 264 -4.17 3.52 -41.35
C ALA A 264 -5.65 3.73 -41.74
N MET A 265 -6.61 3.04 -41.08
CA MET A 265 -8.05 3.29 -41.28
C MET A 265 -8.46 4.70 -40.84
N ILE A 266 -7.92 5.22 -39.73
CA ILE A 266 -8.15 6.60 -39.28
C ILE A 266 -7.59 7.62 -40.29
N LEU A 267 -6.35 7.44 -40.75
CA LEU A 267 -5.72 8.31 -41.75
C LEU A 267 -6.49 8.30 -43.08
N ALA A 268 -6.89 7.11 -43.54
CA ALA A 268 -7.74 6.95 -44.72
C ALA A 268 -9.12 7.61 -44.53
N ALA A 269 -9.75 7.48 -43.36
CA ALA A 269 -11.03 8.13 -43.06
C ALA A 269 -10.90 9.66 -43.15
N LEU A 270 -9.98 10.24 -42.38
CA LEU A 270 -9.72 11.68 -42.31
C LEU A 270 -9.22 12.31 -43.62
N GLY A 271 -8.61 11.53 -44.51
CA GLY A 271 -7.99 12.04 -45.73
C GLY A 271 -6.76 12.95 -45.48
N LYS A 272 -6.18 12.85 -44.27
CA LYS A 272 -5.02 13.65 -43.82
C LYS A 272 -3.73 12.78 -43.82
N PRO A 273 -2.56 13.33 -44.18
CA PRO A 273 -1.28 12.67 -43.91
C PRO A 273 -1.00 12.61 -42.39
N SER A 274 -0.16 11.65 -41.94
CA SER A 274 -0.02 11.31 -40.52
C SER A 274 0.64 12.39 -39.65
N GLU A 275 1.36 13.31 -40.30
CA GLU A 275 1.96 14.51 -39.75
C GLU A 275 0.93 15.63 -39.50
N ALA A 276 -0.19 15.62 -40.23
CA ALA A 276 -1.28 16.61 -40.13
C ALA A 276 -2.45 16.17 -39.21
N VAL A 277 -2.31 15.03 -38.53
CA VAL A 277 -3.24 14.55 -37.51
C VAL A 277 -2.58 14.67 -36.15
N SER A 278 -3.11 15.50 -35.26
CA SER A 278 -2.57 15.71 -33.92
C SER A 278 -2.90 14.54 -32.98
N ASP A 279 -2.26 14.49 -31.81
CA ASP A 279 -2.65 13.54 -30.76
C ASP A 279 -4.08 13.82 -30.24
N ASP A 280 -4.56 15.07 -30.33
CA ASP A 280 -5.92 15.44 -29.93
C ASP A 280 -6.97 14.93 -30.95
N ASP A 281 -6.71 15.01 -32.27
CA ASP A 281 -7.56 14.38 -33.32
C ASP A 281 -7.72 12.87 -33.04
N PHE A 282 -6.64 12.19 -32.64
CA PHE A 282 -6.69 10.76 -32.29
C PHE A 282 -7.42 10.51 -30.98
N MET A 283 -7.28 11.37 -29.98
CA MET A 283 -7.99 11.22 -28.70
C MET A 283 -9.51 11.40 -28.86
N GLU A 284 -9.95 12.37 -29.66
CA GLU A 284 -11.38 12.56 -29.99
C GLU A 284 -11.98 11.31 -30.64
N ILE A 285 -11.29 10.73 -31.63
CA ILE A 285 -11.70 9.47 -32.29
C ILE A 285 -11.68 8.28 -31.31
N ILE A 286 -10.70 8.22 -30.40
CA ILE A 286 -10.58 7.17 -29.38
C ILE A 286 -11.71 7.26 -28.33
N ASP A 287 -12.24 8.45 -28.07
CA ASP A 287 -13.41 8.68 -27.21
C ASP A 287 -14.75 8.47 -27.95
N GLU A 288 -14.88 8.89 -29.22
CA GLU A 288 -16.05 8.63 -30.07
C GLU A 288 -16.32 7.12 -30.24
N LEU A 289 -15.26 6.33 -30.44
CA LEU A 289 -15.32 4.88 -30.60
C LEU A 289 -15.41 4.09 -29.27
N ASP A 290 -15.53 4.78 -28.13
CA ASP A 290 -15.38 4.26 -26.74
C ASP A 290 -14.28 3.18 -26.63
N ILE A 291 -13.06 3.51 -27.05
CA ILE A 291 -11.98 2.53 -27.00
C ILE A 291 -11.53 2.31 -25.55
N GLN A 292 -11.75 1.08 -25.08
CA GLN A 292 -11.37 0.56 -23.78
C GLN A 292 -10.36 -0.60 -23.92
N PRO A 293 -9.40 -0.78 -23.00
CA PRO A 293 -8.55 -1.97 -22.97
C PRO A 293 -9.34 -3.22 -22.59
N ARG A 294 -9.00 -4.37 -23.17
CA ARG A 294 -9.67 -5.64 -22.84
C ARG A 294 -9.07 -6.21 -21.55
N LEU A 295 -9.91 -6.43 -20.54
CA LEU A 295 -9.55 -7.07 -19.28
C LEU A 295 -9.86 -8.56 -19.36
N LEU A 296 -8.84 -9.35 -19.65
CA LEU A 296 -8.96 -10.79 -19.84
C LEU A 296 -8.53 -11.53 -18.56
N HIS A 297 -9.29 -12.54 -18.16
CA HIS A 297 -9.05 -13.34 -16.95
C HIS A 297 -8.74 -14.79 -17.32
N PRO A 298 -7.47 -15.17 -17.57
CA PRO A 298 -7.11 -16.49 -18.09
C PRO A 298 -7.54 -17.65 -17.18
N THR A 299 -7.61 -17.40 -15.88
CA THR A 299 -8.07 -18.31 -14.82
C THR A 299 -9.59 -18.36 -14.65
N GLY A 300 -10.36 -17.52 -15.37
CA GLY A 300 -11.82 -17.36 -15.18
C GLY A 300 -12.23 -16.50 -13.97
N HIS A 301 -11.30 -16.19 -13.07
CA HIS A 301 -11.57 -15.40 -11.85
C HIS A 301 -10.50 -14.33 -11.64
N PHE A 302 -10.95 -13.08 -11.43
CA PHE A 302 -10.10 -11.96 -11.07
C PHE A 302 -9.81 -11.93 -9.56
N ARG A 303 -8.54 -11.75 -9.20
CA ARG A 303 -8.06 -11.64 -7.81
C ARG A 303 -7.55 -10.23 -7.56
N ASN A 304 -8.29 -9.42 -6.80
CA ASN A 304 -7.86 -8.07 -6.45
C ASN A 304 -6.94 -8.11 -5.22
N ILE A 305 -5.65 -8.42 -5.47
CA ILE A 305 -4.61 -8.63 -4.45
C ILE A 305 -3.99 -7.29 -4.04
N ARG A 306 -4.35 -6.83 -2.85
CA ARG A 306 -3.91 -5.58 -2.22
C ARG A 306 -2.83 -5.86 -1.16
N ARG A 307 -1.99 -4.86 -0.85
CA ARG A 307 -0.72 -5.10 -0.13
C ARG A 307 -0.50 -4.21 1.07
N PHE A 308 0.00 -4.79 2.16
CA PHE A 308 0.31 -4.08 3.39
C PHE A 308 1.67 -4.46 3.98
N ALA A 309 2.17 -3.63 4.89
CA ALA A 309 3.25 -3.99 5.80
C ALA A 309 2.81 -3.72 7.25
N PHE A 310 3.47 -4.34 8.21
CA PHE A 310 3.20 -4.09 9.62
C PHE A 310 4.48 -4.19 10.45
N VAL A 311 4.77 -3.15 11.22
CA VAL A 311 5.98 -3.12 12.05
C VAL A 311 5.75 -3.86 13.36
N ILE A 312 6.58 -4.87 13.60
CA ILE A 312 6.70 -5.57 14.89
C ILE A 312 8.04 -5.24 15.53
N HIS A 313 8.19 -5.55 16.82
CA HIS A 313 9.44 -5.42 17.54
C HIS A 313 9.47 -6.44 18.71
N PRO A 314 10.64 -6.82 19.25
CA PRO A 314 10.72 -7.76 20.36
C PRO A 314 10.15 -7.14 21.64
N LEU A 315 9.14 -7.78 22.25
CA LEU A 315 8.53 -7.29 23.49
C LEU A 315 9.45 -7.44 24.72
N SER A 316 10.41 -8.38 24.68
CA SER A 316 11.39 -8.61 25.75
C SER A 316 12.64 -9.34 25.23
N GLN A 317 13.68 -9.45 26.07
CA GLN A 317 14.89 -10.24 25.79
C GLN A 317 14.58 -11.72 25.44
N GLU A 318 13.51 -12.30 25.99
CA GLU A 318 13.10 -13.68 25.67
C GLU A 318 12.52 -13.82 24.25
N PHE A 319 11.92 -12.76 23.69
CA PHE A 319 11.57 -12.74 22.26
C PHE A 319 12.83 -12.68 21.38
N ILE A 320 13.90 -12.02 21.82
CA ILE A 320 15.19 -12.02 21.11
C ILE A 320 15.81 -13.42 21.11
N LYS A 321 15.82 -14.13 22.27
CA LYS A 321 16.29 -15.53 22.36
C LYS A 321 15.50 -16.52 21.50
N LYS A 322 14.23 -16.21 21.17
CA LYS A 322 13.42 -17.01 20.22
C LYS A 322 13.72 -16.70 18.75
N GLY A 323 14.28 -15.53 18.44
CA GLY A 323 14.58 -15.07 17.08
C GLY A 323 16.04 -15.26 16.64
N ILE A 324 16.96 -15.40 17.58
CA ILE A 324 18.41 -15.57 17.35
C ILE A 324 18.88 -16.82 18.09
N PRO A 325 19.72 -17.71 17.49
CA PRO A 325 20.20 -18.93 18.13
C PRO A 325 21.20 -18.61 19.27
N ILE A 326 20.68 -18.27 20.43
CA ILE A 326 21.42 -17.92 21.65
C ILE A 326 21.10 -18.96 22.74
N PRO A 327 22.09 -19.49 23.49
CA PRO A 327 21.83 -20.40 24.59
C PRO A 327 20.84 -19.83 25.61
N ARG A 328 19.84 -20.63 26.05
CA ARG A 328 18.80 -20.15 26.98
C ARG A 328 19.37 -19.59 28.28
N ALA A 329 20.49 -20.17 28.74
CA ALA A 329 21.23 -19.81 29.94
C ALA A 329 22.22 -18.63 29.78
N THR A 330 22.23 -17.92 28.64
CA THR A 330 23.09 -16.74 28.45
C THR A 330 22.86 -15.69 29.57
N PRO A 331 23.91 -15.25 30.30
CA PRO A 331 23.76 -14.35 31.45
C PRO A 331 23.10 -13.01 31.11
N LYS A 332 22.39 -12.44 32.09
CA LYS A 332 21.64 -11.18 31.92
C LYS A 332 22.50 -10.03 31.37
N PHE A 333 23.72 -9.83 31.88
CA PHE A 333 24.63 -8.78 31.39
C PHE A 333 25.07 -8.96 29.93
N VAL A 334 25.03 -10.20 29.40
CA VAL A 334 25.25 -10.47 27.97
C VAL A 334 23.96 -10.18 27.20
N MET A 335 22.81 -10.60 27.71
CA MET A 335 21.51 -10.29 27.10
C MET A 335 21.23 -8.77 27.02
N ASP A 336 21.60 -7.98 28.03
CA ASP A 336 21.49 -6.51 27.99
C ASP A 336 22.35 -5.90 26.87
N LYS A 337 23.55 -6.45 26.60
CA LYS A 337 24.40 -6.04 25.47
C LYS A 337 23.82 -6.49 24.12
N VAL A 338 23.29 -7.70 24.05
CA VAL A 338 22.59 -8.21 22.84
C VAL A 338 21.35 -7.38 22.53
N GLU A 339 20.57 -6.99 23.54
CA GLU A 339 19.40 -6.12 23.41
C GLU A 339 19.80 -4.72 22.91
N THR A 340 20.88 -4.15 23.48
CA THR A 340 21.48 -2.88 23.04
C THR A 340 21.92 -2.94 21.57
N LEU A 341 22.53 -4.05 21.14
CA LEU A 341 22.98 -4.26 19.75
C LEU A 341 21.80 -4.50 18.79
N ALA A 342 20.80 -5.29 19.21
CA ALA A 342 19.57 -5.54 18.46
C ALA A 342 18.82 -4.24 18.20
N ALA A 343 18.74 -3.34 19.18
CA ALA A 343 18.16 -2.01 19.02
C ALA A 343 18.85 -1.18 17.91
N HIS A 344 20.10 -1.50 17.54
CA HIS A 344 20.81 -0.81 16.46
C HIS A 344 20.58 -1.42 15.07
N MET A 345 20.10 -2.66 14.97
CA MET A 345 19.87 -3.36 13.69
C MET A 345 18.93 -2.59 12.75
N PRO A 346 19.12 -2.72 11.42
CA PRO A 346 18.16 -2.22 10.42
C PRO A 346 16.83 -3.00 10.50
N PRO A 347 15.74 -2.46 9.95
CA PRO A 347 14.50 -3.22 9.77
C PRO A 347 14.73 -4.46 8.90
N MET A 348 14.02 -5.55 9.19
CA MET A 348 14.12 -6.82 8.46
C MET A 348 12.73 -7.44 8.24
N VAL A 349 12.51 -8.08 7.09
CA VAL A 349 11.29 -8.89 6.88
C VAL A 349 11.33 -10.11 7.80
N TYR A 350 10.41 -10.17 8.77
CA TYR A 350 10.25 -11.30 9.67
C TYR A 350 9.52 -12.45 8.96
N CYS A 351 8.40 -12.15 8.28
CA CYS A 351 7.68 -13.08 7.41
C CYS A 351 6.86 -12.35 6.34
N LYS A 352 6.42 -13.08 5.31
CA LYS A 352 5.33 -12.68 4.42
C LYS A 352 4.06 -13.43 4.85
N MET A 353 2.93 -12.74 4.84
CA MET A 353 1.59 -13.27 5.01
C MET A 353 0.92 -13.33 3.63
N GLU A 354 0.37 -14.49 3.28
CA GLU A 354 -0.33 -14.75 2.02
C GLU A 354 -1.66 -15.46 2.29
N ASN A 355 -2.56 -15.53 1.30
CA ASN A 355 -3.84 -16.25 1.42
C ASN A 355 -4.81 -15.64 2.47
N ILE A 356 -4.83 -14.31 2.60
CA ILE A 356 -5.90 -13.58 3.31
C ILE A 356 -6.97 -13.24 2.26
N VAL A 357 -8.11 -13.92 2.32
CA VAL A 357 -9.21 -13.74 1.35
C VAL A 357 -10.46 -13.30 2.11
N SER A 358 -11.04 -12.18 1.69
CA SER A 358 -12.29 -11.67 2.23
C SER A 358 -13.49 -12.44 1.65
N PRO A 359 -14.59 -12.61 2.41
CA PRO A 359 -15.88 -13.05 1.84
C PRO A 359 -16.39 -12.18 0.68
N THR A 360 -15.87 -10.95 0.52
CA THR A 360 -16.18 -10.07 -0.62
C THR A 360 -15.35 -10.36 -1.88
N GLY A 361 -14.49 -11.39 -1.89
CA GLY A 361 -13.56 -11.69 -2.98
C GLY A 361 -12.33 -10.77 -3.07
N ALA A 362 -12.20 -9.80 -2.17
CA ALA A 362 -10.97 -9.00 -2.06
C ALA A 362 -9.85 -9.81 -1.39
N GLU A 363 -8.61 -9.64 -1.83
CA GLU A 363 -7.46 -10.38 -1.29
C GLU A 363 -6.39 -9.45 -0.72
N ALA A 364 -5.69 -9.93 0.32
CA ALA A 364 -4.54 -9.26 0.88
C ALA A 364 -3.32 -10.20 1.00
N GLU A 365 -2.15 -9.63 0.73
CA GLU A 365 -0.85 -10.17 1.13
C GLU A 365 -0.01 -9.07 1.77
N GLY A 366 1.00 -9.42 2.57
CA GLY A 366 1.81 -8.41 3.23
C GLY A 366 2.99 -8.93 4.00
N TRP A 367 3.70 -8.03 4.69
CA TRP A 367 4.94 -8.35 5.38
C TRP A 367 4.93 -7.87 6.82
N LEU A 368 5.30 -8.76 7.76
CA LEU A 368 5.69 -8.33 9.10
C LEU A 368 7.16 -7.91 9.04
N ILE A 369 7.45 -6.65 9.35
CA ILE A 369 8.80 -6.07 9.36
C ILE A 369 9.21 -5.87 10.82
N THR A 370 10.29 -6.52 11.26
CA THR A 370 10.80 -6.35 12.62
C THR A 370 11.80 -5.20 12.72
N VAL A 371 11.69 -4.39 13.78
CA VAL A 371 12.74 -3.47 14.24
C VAL A 371 13.28 -3.97 15.58
N GLY A 372 14.61 -4.04 15.75
CA GLY A 372 15.22 -4.79 16.85
C GLY A 372 15.16 -4.15 18.26
N GLY A 373 14.47 -3.04 18.44
CA GLY A 373 14.34 -2.35 19.74
C GLY A 373 13.26 -2.94 20.64
N THR A 374 13.58 -3.21 21.91
CA THR A 374 12.60 -3.55 22.95
C THR A 374 11.98 -2.28 23.56
N PRO A 375 10.86 -2.37 24.32
CA PRO A 375 10.30 -1.21 25.02
C PRO A 375 11.34 -0.47 25.89
N LYS A 376 12.21 -1.23 26.58
CA LYS A 376 13.33 -0.70 27.38
C LYS A 376 14.27 0.14 26.51
N GLU A 377 14.78 -0.42 25.42
CA GLU A 377 15.75 0.26 24.56
C GLU A 377 15.13 1.44 23.77
N MET A 378 13.83 1.37 23.48
CA MET A 378 13.09 2.45 22.82
C MET A 378 12.78 3.61 23.77
N LEU A 379 12.52 3.35 25.06
CA LEU A 379 12.33 4.38 26.09
C LEU A 379 13.63 5.04 26.53
N ALA A 380 14.75 4.30 26.53
CA ALA A 380 16.07 4.81 26.92
C ALA A 380 16.71 5.77 25.89
N ARG A 381 15.99 6.15 24.82
CA ARG A 381 16.52 6.91 23.67
C ARG A 381 15.53 7.98 23.20
N SER A 382 16.01 8.95 22.42
CA SER A 382 15.16 9.98 21.83
C SER A 382 14.16 9.39 20.82
N PRO A 383 12.94 9.95 20.67
CA PRO A 383 11.94 9.43 19.72
C PRO A 383 12.45 9.31 18.28
N GLU A 384 13.31 10.24 17.86
CA GLU A 384 13.97 10.26 16.54
C GLU A 384 14.80 8.99 16.27
N PHE A 385 15.38 8.34 17.29
CA PHE A 385 16.05 7.03 17.15
C PHE A 385 15.09 5.93 16.66
N THR A 386 13.84 5.98 17.13
CA THR A 386 12.78 5.07 16.69
C THR A 386 12.24 5.52 15.33
N TYR A 387 11.98 6.81 15.13
CA TYR A 387 11.42 7.34 13.88
C TYR A 387 12.27 6.97 12.66
N ARG A 388 13.61 7.07 12.73
CA ARG A 388 14.51 6.65 11.63
C ARG A 388 14.34 5.19 11.23
N ARG A 389 14.09 4.30 12.20
CA ARG A 389 13.86 2.87 11.95
C ARG A 389 12.48 2.59 11.37
N LEU A 390 11.46 3.32 11.83
CA LEU A 390 10.12 3.23 11.26
C LEU A 390 10.05 3.80 9.83
N LEU A 391 10.85 4.83 9.52
CA LEU A 391 10.98 5.36 8.17
C LEU A 391 11.77 4.42 7.24
N ALA A 392 12.86 3.80 7.71
CA ALA A 392 13.53 2.74 6.97
C ALA A 392 12.62 1.50 6.77
N ALA A 393 11.73 1.20 7.72
CA ALA A 393 10.72 0.15 7.57
C ALA A 393 9.65 0.55 6.55
N ALA A 394 9.23 1.82 6.51
CA ALA A 394 8.31 2.36 5.51
C ALA A 394 8.93 2.34 4.09
N GLU A 395 10.23 2.65 3.95
CA GLU A 395 10.96 2.56 2.69
C GLU A 395 11.15 1.09 2.24
N MET A 396 11.39 0.16 3.18
CA MET A 396 11.39 -1.28 2.89
C MET A 396 10.00 -1.76 2.44
N ALA A 397 8.93 -1.33 3.11
CA ALA A 397 7.56 -1.62 2.75
C ALA A 397 7.17 -1.04 1.37
N GLU A 398 7.57 0.20 1.09
CA GLU A 398 7.44 0.83 -0.24
C GLU A 398 8.09 -0.06 -1.30
N LYS A 399 9.35 -0.48 -1.10
CA LYS A 399 10.14 -1.32 -2.03
C LYS A 399 9.70 -2.78 -2.12
N LEU A 400 8.81 -3.23 -1.24
CA LEU A 400 8.10 -4.51 -1.34
C LEU A 400 6.75 -4.37 -2.08
N GLY A 401 6.31 -3.14 -2.36
CA GLY A 401 5.03 -2.84 -2.98
C GLY A 401 3.84 -2.87 -2.01
N ALA A 402 4.08 -2.64 -0.71
CA ALA A 402 3.01 -2.42 0.27
C ALA A 402 2.40 -1.03 0.11
N GLN A 403 1.08 -0.93 0.21
CA GLN A 403 0.30 0.27 -0.09
C GLN A 403 -0.11 1.04 1.19
N ILE A 404 0.04 0.41 2.36
CA ILE A 404 -0.16 0.96 3.71
C ILE A 404 0.76 0.22 4.70
N MET A 405 1.21 0.90 5.77
CA MET A 405 1.95 0.27 6.86
C MET A 405 1.35 0.53 8.24
N GLY A 406 1.14 -0.54 9.02
CA GLY A 406 0.72 -0.46 10.41
C GLY A 406 1.88 -0.42 11.42
N LEU A 407 1.67 0.22 12.57
CA LEU A 407 2.63 0.32 13.68
C LEU A 407 2.20 -0.52 14.89
N GLY A 408 2.92 -1.61 15.18
CA GLY A 408 2.61 -2.54 16.26
C GLY A 408 3.19 -2.16 17.63
N ALA A 409 2.46 -2.56 18.68
CA ALA A 409 2.85 -2.50 20.09
C ALA A 409 3.52 -1.17 20.49
N PHE A 410 4.81 -1.16 20.85
CA PHE A 410 5.48 0.04 21.37
C PHE A 410 5.88 1.06 20.29
N THR A 411 5.94 0.66 19.02
CA THR A 411 6.32 1.54 17.89
C THR A 411 5.35 2.69 17.66
N LYS A 412 4.08 2.52 18.07
CA LYS A 412 3.03 3.56 18.06
C LYS A 412 2.92 4.37 19.36
N VAL A 413 3.72 4.07 20.38
CA VAL A 413 3.68 4.76 21.69
C VAL A 413 4.81 5.80 21.80
N VAL A 414 5.97 5.53 21.19
CA VAL A 414 7.12 6.43 21.23
C VAL A 414 6.83 7.78 20.58
N GLY A 415 7.12 8.86 21.30
CA GLY A 415 7.01 10.23 20.80
C GLY A 415 5.56 10.69 20.60
N ASP A 416 5.24 11.13 19.38
CA ASP A 416 3.95 11.74 18.99
C ASP A 416 2.88 10.72 18.55
N ALA A 417 3.04 9.46 18.93
CA ALA A 417 2.16 8.35 18.53
C ALA A 417 2.03 8.19 16.99
N GLY A 418 3.16 8.37 16.30
CA GLY A 418 3.33 8.06 14.89
C GLY A 418 3.08 9.22 13.93
N VAL A 419 2.64 10.39 14.40
CA VAL A 419 2.37 11.57 13.56
C VAL A 419 3.60 12.01 12.75
N THR A 420 4.79 12.03 13.35
CA THR A 420 6.03 12.32 12.60
C THR A 420 6.34 11.25 11.55
N VAL A 421 6.04 9.98 11.83
CA VAL A 421 6.27 8.88 10.88
C VAL A 421 5.27 8.99 9.71
N ALA A 422 3.98 9.18 9.99
CA ALA A 422 2.95 9.38 8.98
C ALA A 422 3.21 10.61 8.07
N ARG A 423 3.79 11.69 8.62
CA ARG A 423 4.14 12.89 7.85
C ARG A 423 5.42 12.75 7.02
N ARG A 424 6.34 11.85 7.40
CA ARG A 424 7.66 11.67 6.73
C ARG A 424 7.73 10.42 5.85
N ALA A 425 6.85 9.44 6.04
CA ALA A 425 6.76 8.25 5.20
C ALA A 425 6.10 8.57 3.85
N ARG A 426 6.46 7.80 2.81
CA ARG A 426 5.86 7.91 1.47
C ARG A 426 4.59 7.08 1.31
N ILE A 427 4.44 6.03 2.12
CA ILE A 427 3.23 5.21 2.21
C ILE A 427 2.39 5.62 3.43
N PRO A 428 1.05 5.58 3.35
CA PRO A 428 0.16 5.82 4.47
C PRO A 428 0.49 4.95 5.69
N ILE A 429 0.36 5.54 6.89
CA ILE A 429 0.69 4.91 8.16
C ILE A 429 -0.56 4.84 9.04
N THR A 430 -0.76 3.71 9.73
CA THR A 430 -1.75 3.63 10.81
C THR A 430 -1.22 2.98 12.09
N THR A 431 -1.83 3.32 13.21
CA THR A 431 -1.53 2.79 14.56
C THR A 431 -2.39 1.58 14.93
N GLY A 432 -3.45 1.27 14.19
CA GLY A 432 -4.34 0.19 14.58
C GLY A 432 -5.11 0.46 15.87
N ASN A 433 -5.14 1.71 16.37
CA ASN A 433 -5.74 2.07 17.65
C ASN A 433 -7.29 1.98 17.59
N SER A 434 -7.90 2.25 16.44
CA SER A 434 -9.36 2.20 16.30
C SER A 434 -9.87 0.77 16.44
N TYR A 435 -9.25 -0.17 15.73
CA TYR A 435 -9.59 -1.58 15.83
C TYR A 435 -9.15 -2.15 17.19
N SER A 436 -8.05 -1.69 17.78
CA SER A 436 -7.64 -2.10 19.14
C SER A 436 -8.68 -1.72 20.20
N ALA A 437 -9.25 -0.50 20.13
CA ALA A 437 -10.38 -0.10 20.97
C ALA A 437 -11.63 -0.94 20.67
N SER A 438 -11.93 -1.19 19.39
CA SER A 438 -13.06 -2.05 18.99
C SER A 438 -12.91 -3.49 19.50
N GLY A 439 -11.71 -4.08 19.45
CA GLY A 439 -11.44 -5.45 19.86
C GLY A 439 -11.58 -5.64 21.36
N ALA A 440 -11.04 -4.71 22.16
CA ALA A 440 -11.22 -4.71 23.62
C ALA A 440 -12.70 -4.59 24.02
N LEU A 441 -13.44 -3.65 23.43
CA LEU A 441 -14.86 -3.48 23.70
C LEU A 441 -15.72 -4.67 23.20
N TRP A 442 -15.35 -5.29 22.08
CA TRP A 442 -16.00 -6.50 21.57
C TRP A 442 -15.78 -7.68 22.52
N ALA A 443 -14.54 -7.92 22.96
CA ALA A 443 -14.22 -8.98 23.91
C ALA A 443 -14.93 -8.78 25.26
N ALA A 444 -14.96 -7.55 25.79
CA ALA A 444 -15.68 -7.24 27.03
C ALA A 444 -17.21 -7.38 26.88
N ALA A 445 -17.77 -7.03 25.72
CA ALA A 445 -19.19 -7.22 25.43
C ALA A 445 -19.57 -8.70 25.26
N ASP A 446 -18.68 -9.54 24.71
CA ASP A 446 -18.86 -11.00 24.65
C ASP A 446 -18.78 -11.62 26.05
N ALA A 447 -17.75 -11.24 26.82
CA ALA A 447 -17.53 -11.65 28.21
C ALA A 447 -18.76 -11.40 29.08
N MET A 448 -19.29 -10.17 29.11
CA MET A 448 -20.46 -9.84 29.92
C MET A 448 -21.73 -10.59 29.48
N LYS A 449 -21.90 -10.85 28.17
CA LYS A 449 -23.03 -11.65 27.66
C LYS A 449 -22.94 -13.09 28.16
N ARG A 450 -21.78 -13.74 27.99
CA ARG A 450 -21.53 -15.13 28.42
C ARG A 450 -21.59 -15.28 29.95
N MET A 451 -21.20 -14.24 30.69
CA MET A 451 -21.33 -14.24 32.15
C MET A 451 -22.78 -14.06 32.65
N GLY A 452 -23.64 -13.36 31.91
CA GLY A 452 -25.06 -13.18 32.25
C GLY A 452 -25.33 -12.50 33.60
N LEU A 453 -24.39 -11.69 34.10
CA LEU A 453 -24.47 -11.05 35.43
C LEU A 453 -25.10 -9.64 35.45
N VAL A 454 -25.42 -9.09 34.29
CA VAL A 454 -25.99 -7.73 34.09
C VAL A 454 -27.26 -7.78 33.25
N LYS A 455 -28.09 -6.74 33.33
CA LYS A 455 -29.35 -6.62 32.56
C LYS A 455 -29.30 -5.45 31.58
N LEU A 456 -30.11 -5.49 30.54
CA LEU A 456 -30.35 -4.33 29.66
C LEU A 456 -31.61 -3.59 30.11
N HIS A 457 -31.60 -2.26 30.03
CA HIS A 457 -32.77 -1.44 30.33
C HIS A 457 -33.85 -1.65 29.25
N PRO A 458 -35.13 -1.91 29.60
CA PRO A 458 -36.14 -2.36 28.62
C PRO A 458 -36.36 -1.43 27.43
N GLN A 459 -36.30 -0.11 27.66
CA GLN A 459 -36.52 0.92 26.64
C GLN A 459 -35.21 1.29 25.93
N THR A 460 -34.33 2.02 26.63
CA THR A 460 -33.07 2.59 26.08
C THR A 460 -32.02 1.56 25.67
N LYS A 461 -32.18 0.28 26.04
CA LYS A 461 -31.23 -0.83 25.82
C LYS A 461 -29.82 -0.65 26.43
N LYS A 462 -29.55 0.46 27.14
CA LYS A 462 -28.32 0.66 27.93
C LYS A 462 -28.16 -0.46 28.97
N VAL A 463 -26.93 -0.89 29.22
CA VAL A 463 -26.61 -1.88 30.26
C VAL A 463 -26.84 -1.26 31.64
N MET A 464 -27.67 -1.91 32.45
CA MET A 464 -27.96 -1.53 33.85
C MET A 464 -26.81 -1.99 34.75
N ALA A 465 -25.68 -1.31 34.59
CA ALA A 465 -24.40 -1.63 35.21
C ALA A 465 -23.52 -0.38 35.29
N LYS A 466 -22.51 -0.41 36.16
CA LYS A 466 -21.46 0.62 36.22
C LYS A 466 -20.21 0.14 35.50
N THR A 467 -19.54 1.02 34.75
CA THR A 467 -18.25 0.72 34.14
C THR A 467 -17.21 1.81 34.37
N MET A 468 -15.93 1.44 34.40
CA MET A 468 -14.81 2.36 34.58
C MET A 468 -13.82 2.26 33.41
N VAL A 469 -13.18 3.37 33.06
CA VAL A 469 -12.06 3.40 32.10
C VAL A 469 -10.84 4.05 32.76
N ILE A 470 -9.83 3.25 33.07
CA ILE A 470 -8.58 3.68 33.72
C ILE A 470 -7.55 4.03 32.64
N GLY A 471 -7.09 5.28 32.64
CA GLY A 471 -6.37 5.87 31.51
C GLY A 471 -7.31 6.50 30.48
N ALA A 472 -8.49 6.97 30.90
CA ALA A 472 -9.52 7.54 30.02
C ALA A 472 -9.04 8.70 29.13
N THR A 473 -7.97 9.41 29.49
CA THR A 473 -7.41 10.51 28.68
C THR A 473 -6.40 10.05 27.62
N GLY A 474 -6.23 8.73 27.40
CA GLY A 474 -5.43 8.15 26.31
C GLY A 474 -6.25 7.87 25.04
N SER A 475 -5.59 7.50 23.94
CA SER A 475 -6.26 7.31 22.63
C SER A 475 -7.34 6.23 22.66
N ILE A 476 -7.03 5.06 23.23
CA ILE A 476 -8.01 3.97 23.40
C ILE A 476 -9.02 4.29 24.51
N GLY A 477 -8.54 4.83 25.64
CA GLY A 477 -9.38 5.14 26.79
C GLY A 477 -10.47 6.18 26.51
N SER A 478 -10.15 7.24 25.77
CA SER A 478 -11.09 8.34 25.50
C SER A 478 -12.24 7.93 24.59
N VAL A 479 -11.95 7.08 23.59
CA VAL A 479 -12.98 6.45 22.76
C VAL A 479 -13.75 5.40 23.56
N SER A 480 -13.07 4.58 24.35
CA SER A 480 -13.74 3.56 25.18
C SER A 480 -14.73 4.19 26.14
N ALA A 481 -14.33 5.24 26.86
CA ALA A 481 -15.20 6.02 27.74
C ALA A 481 -16.45 6.55 27.01
N ARG A 482 -16.28 7.10 25.80
CA ARG A 482 -17.37 7.67 25.00
C ARG A 482 -18.32 6.61 24.45
N LEU A 483 -17.80 5.50 23.95
CA LEU A 483 -18.60 4.38 23.46
C LEU A 483 -19.36 3.68 24.60
N LEU A 484 -18.73 3.56 25.78
CA LEU A 484 -19.38 3.06 26.99
C LEU A 484 -20.44 4.04 27.52
N ALA A 485 -20.23 5.35 27.41
CA ALA A 485 -21.22 6.37 27.84
C ALA A 485 -22.52 6.32 27.02
N MET A 486 -22.44 5.91 25.75
CA MET A 486 -23.60 5.61 24.91
C MET A 486 -24.31 4.30 25.32
N ALA A 487 -23.61 3.36 25.97
CA ALA A 487 -24.03 1.97 26.12
C ALA A 487 -24.35 1.53 27.57
N PHE A 488 -23.83 2.20 28.60
CA PHE A 488 -24.00 1.87 30.02
C PHE A 488 -24.86 2.90 30.75
N GLN A 489 -25.34 2.53 31.94
CA GLN A 489 -26.09 3.43 32.82
C GLN A 489 -25.19 4.50 33.46
N GLN A 490 -23.96 4.16 33.87
CA GLN A 490 -22.97 5.11 34.43
C GLN A 490 -21.55 4.72 34.01
N VAL A 491 -20.73 5.72 33.66
CA VAL A 491 -19.31 5.56 33.31
C VAL A 491 -18.42 6.40 34.23
N VAL A 492 -17.47 5.74 34.91
CA VAL A 492 -16.39 6.41 35.63
C VAL A 492 -15.19 6.57 34.70
N ILE A 493 -14.82 7.81 34.36
CA ILE A 493 -13.59 8.10 33.64
C ILE A 493 -12.47 8.38 34.64
N ALA A 494 -11.42 7.56 34.59
CA ALA A 494 -10.38 7.49 35.60
C ALA A 494 -8.98 7.84 35.05
N GLY A 495 -8.24 8.66 35.79
CA GLY A 495 -6.92 9.16 35.36
C GLY A 495 -6.30 10.17 36.32
N ARG A 496 -5.04 10.53 36.09
CA ARG A 496 -4.21 11.36 36.99
C ARG A 496 -4.40 12.88 36.85
N ASP A 497 -5.38 13.31 36.06
CA ASP A 497 -5.53 14.70 35.61
C ASP A 497 -7.02 15.04 35.51
N LEU A 498 -7.58 15.54 36.60
CA LEU A 498 -9.02 15.80 36.72
C LEU A 498 -9.49 16.87 35.71
N GLY A 499 -8.64 17.83 35.36
CA GLY A 499 -8.94 18.83 34.33
C GLY A 499 -9.12 18.22 32.95
N LYS A 500 -8.26 17.28 32.54
CA LYS A 500 -8.44 16.53 31.29
C LYS A 500 -9.62 15.55 31.34
N LEU A 501 -9.96 15.01 32.52
CA LEU A 501 -11.17 14.19 32.68
C LEU A 501 -12.44 15.03 32.48
N GLU A 502 -12.56 16.20 33.10
CA GLU A 502 -13.71 17.09 32.90
C GLU A 502 -13.80 17.61 31.44
N GLN A 503 -12.67 17.89 30.77
CA GLN A 503 -12.66 18.19 29.34
C GLN A 503 -13.18 17.02 28.49
N LEU A 504 -12.78 15.78 28.80
CA LEU A 504 -13.28 14.58 28.14
C LEU A 504 -14.78 14.38 28.39
N LYS A 505 -15.25 14.55 29.64
CA LYS A 505 -16.67 14.47 30.01
C LYS A 505 -17.51 15.51 29.28
N ALA A 506 -17.11 16.78 29.30
CA ALA A 506 -17.77 17.85 28.55
C ALA A 506 -17.79 17.59 27.03
N SER A 507 -16.79 16.87 26.52
CA SER A 507 -16.76 16.41 25.12
C SER A 507 -17.66 15.19 24.87
N ILE A 508 -17.79 14.24 25.81
CA ILE A 508 -18.69 13.09 25.72
C ILE A 508 -20.16 13.53 25.75
N LEU A 509 -20.51 14.47 26.65
CA LEU A 509 -21.88 14.98 26.82
C LEU A 509 -22.42 15.74 25.59
N LYS A 510 -21.57 16.12 24.63
CA LYS A 510 -22.02 16.65 23.32
C LYS A 510 -22.57 15.54 22.40
N ASP A 511 -22.04 14.33 22.50
CA ASP A 511 -22.45 13.18 21.68
C ASP A 511 -23.50 12.31 22.38
N ALA A 512 -23.53 12.35 23.72
CA ALA A 512 -24.48 11.62 24.57
C ALA A 512 -24.94 12.49 25.76
N PRO A 513 -25.89 13.43 25.56
CA PRO A 513 -26.34 14.34 26.62
C PRO A 513 -27.03 13.67 27.81
N ASP A 514 -27.47 12.41 27.66
CA ASP A 514 -28.14 11.61 28.69
C ASP A 514 -27.17 10.64 29.42
N ALA A 515 -25.86 10.78 29.23
CA ALA A 515 -24.87 9.90 29.84
C ALA A 515 -24.46 10.37 31.25
N ASP A 516 -24.58 9.49 32.24
CA ASP A 516 -24.02 9.71 33.57
C ASP A 516 -22.50 9.43 33.54
N VAL A 517 -21.70 10.50 33.59
CA VAL A 517 -20.23 10.46 33.52
C VAL A 517 -19.62 11.06 34.78
N VAL A 518 -18.89 10.22 35.51
CA VAL A 518 -18.20 10.55 36.76
C VAL A 518 -16.69 10.63 36.51
N CYS A 519 -16.06 11.75 36.88
CA CYS A 519 -14.60 11.90 36.81
C CYS A 519 -13.97 11.48 38.14
N SER A 520 -12.85 10.75 38.12
CA SER A 520 -12.17 10.32 39.34
C SER A 520 -10.66 10.17 39.15
N ASP A 521 -9.89 10.79 40.04
CA ASP A 521 -8.45 10.57 40.21
C ASP A 521 -8.15 9.55 41.32
N ASN A 522 -8.92 9.55 42.42
CA ASN A 522 -8.94 8.51 43.44
C ASN A 522 -9.93 7.35 43.10
N TYR A 523 -9.81 6.79 41.89
CA TYR A 523 -10.75 5.78 41.37
C TYR A 523 -10.70 4.42 42.07
N ASP A 524 -9.65 4.16 42.86
CA ASP A 524 -9.41 2.88 43.54
C ASP A 524 -10.47 2.58 44.63
N GLU A 525 -11.20 3.60 45.11
CA GLU A 525 -12.36 3.47 46.01
C GLU A 525 -13.65 3.03 45.28
N LEU A 526 -13.78 3.35 43.99
CA LEU A 526 -14.98 3.08 43.19
C LEU A 526 -14.99 1.66 42.57
N LEU A 527 -13.88 0.93 42.64
CA LEU A 527 -13.71 -0.41 42.08
C LEU A 527 -14.72 -1.44 42.59
N GLY A 528 -15.19 -1.27 43.83
CA GLY A 528 -16.12 -2.19 44.48
C GLY A 528 -17.54 -2.21 43.90
N GLU A 529 -17.86 -1.24 43.04
CA GLU A 529 -19.19 -1.10 42.41
C GLU A 529 -19.21 -1.44 40.91
N MET A 530 -18.05 -1.50 40.23
CA MET A 530 -17.95 -1.67 38.77
C MET A 530 -18.25 -3.09 38.30
N ASP A 531 -19.06 -3.25 37.25
CA ASP A 531 -19.29 -4.53 36.57
C ASP A 531 -18.38 -4.74 35.35
N MET A 532 -17.82 -3.66 34.80
CA MET A 532 -16.82 -3.71 33.74
C MET A 532 -15.73 -2.64 33.95
N ILE A 533 -14.46 -2.98 33.74
CA ILE A 533 -13.33 -2.05 33.76
C ILE A 533 -12.54 -2.20 32.46
N VAL A 534 -12.16 -1.07 31.85
CA VAL A 534 -11.16 -1.01 30.77
C VAL A 534 -9.88 -0.43 31.36
N THR A 535 -8.75 -1.13 31.25
CA THR A 535 -7.43 -0.55 31.52
C THR A 535 -6.70 -0.29 30.21
N SER A 536 -6.28 0.95 30.00
CA SER A 536 -5.52 1.34 28.80
C SER A 536 -4.42 2.34 29.17
N THR A 537 -3.57 1.98 30.13
CA THR A 537 -2.55 2.92 30.62
C THR A 537 -1.25 2.86 29.81
N SER A 538 -0.39 3.87 30.00
CA SER A 538 1.02 3.85 29.60
C SER A 538 1.94 3.63 30.81
N GLY A 539 1.42 3.04 31.88
CA GLY A 539 2.02 2.99 33.22
C GLY A 539 2.94 1.79 33.47
N ALA A 540 3.59 1.27 32.42
CA ALA A 540 4.34 0.01 32.45
C ALA A 540 5.21 -0.16 33.72
N GLY A 541 4.96 -1.25 34.46
CA GLY A 541 5.67 -1.57 35.70
C GLY A 541 5.15 -0.87 36.97
N LYS A 542 3.98 -0.23 36.94
CA LYS A 542 3.31 0.34 38.13
C LYS A 542 2.01 -0.41 38.41
N LYS A 543 1.64 -0.57 39.68
CA LYS A 543 0.30 -1.05 40.06
C LYS A 543 -0.74 -0.02 39.60
N ILE A 544 -1.67 -0.45 38.73
CA ILE A 544 -2.69 0.42 38.13
C ILE A 544 -3.99 0.45 38.94
N LEU A 545 -4.38 -0.67 39.52
CA LEU A 545 -5.56 -0.80 40.39
C LEU A 545 -5.32 -1.89 41.45
N ASP A 546 -6.10 -1.88 42.53
CA ASP A 546 -6.15 -3.02 43.44
C ASP A 546 -7.25 -4.04 43.05
N ILE A 547 -6.85 -5.18 42.47
CA ILE A 547 -7.79 -6.23 42.06
C ILE A 547 -8.56 -6.80 43.25
N MET A 548 -8.04 -6.72 44.48
CA MET A 548 -8.76 -7.17 45.68
C MET A 548 -9.96 -6.28 46.04
N LYS A 549 -10.00 -5.03 45.55
CA LYS A 549 -11.13 -4.11 45.71
C LYS A 549 -12.21 -4.26 44.64
N VAL A 550 -11.94 -4.99 43.57
CA VAL A 550 -12.87 -5.11 42.42
C VAL A 550 -14.09 -5.96 42.78
N LYS A 551 -15.28 -5.51 42.36
CA LYS A 551 -16.56 -6.24 42.51
C LYS A 551 -16.46 -7.68 41.98
N PRO A 552 -16.89 -8.70 42.74
CA PRO A 552 -17.02 -10.06 42.23
C PRO A 552 -17.91 -10.14 40.98
N GLY A 553 -17.45 -10.84 39.95
CA GLY A 553 -18.11 -10.94 38.65
C GLY A 553 -17.94 -9.73 37.74
N CYS A 554 -16.98 -8.85 38.02
CA CYS A 554 -16.55 -7.81 37.10
C CYS A 554 -15.77 -8.41 35.92
N VAL A 555 -15.90 -7.80 34.74
CA VAL A 555 -15.01 -8.04 33.58
C VAL A 555 -13.99 -6.92 33.50
N ILE A 556 -12.70 -7.25 33.60
CA ILE A 556 -11.61 -6.29 33.33
C ILE A 556 -11.03 -6.61 31.95
N THR A 557 -11.07 -5.67 31.00
CA THR A 557 -10.31 -5.79 29.74
C THR A 557 -9.04 -4.95 29.80
N ASP A 558 -7.90 -5.63 29.70
CA ASP A 558 -6.57 -5.05 29.74
C ASP A 558 -6.02 -4.87 28.32
N VAL A 559 -5.91 -3.61 27.91
CA VAL A 559 -5.50 -3.21 26.55
C VAL A 559 -4.04 -2.74 26.53
N ALA A 560 -3.35 -2.73 27.68
CA ALA A 560 -1.95 -2.35 27.77
C ALA A 560 -1.03 -3.47 27.25
N ARG A 561 0.10 -3.10 26.64
CA ARG A 561 1.15 -4.03 26.19
C ARG A 561 2.53 -3.44 26.52
N PRO A 562 3.25 -3.92 27.56
CA PRO A 562 2.86 -4.98 28.52
C PRO A 562 1.56 -4.70 29.28
N LEU A 563 0.92 -5.75 29.78
CA LEU A 563 -0.34 -5.70 30.53
C LEU A 563 -0.23 -4.84 31.81
N ASP A 564 -1.32 -4.19 32.18
CA ASP A 564 -1.50 -3.43 33.42
C ASP A 564 -1.71 -4.37 34.64
N LEU A 565 -2.24 -5.59 34.43
CA LEU A 565 -2.46 -6.62 35.45
C LEU A 565 -1.66 -7.92 35.20
N PRO A 566 -0.71 -8.30 36.08
CA PRO A 566 0.10 -9.50 35.87
C PRO A 566 -0.60 -10.80 36.35
N PRO A 567 -0.23 -11.98 35.79
CA PRO A 567 -0.95 -13.25 36.04
C PRO A 567 -1.10 -13.65 37.51
N GLU A 568 -0.10 -13.32 38.34
CA GLU A 568 -0.06 -13.60 39.78
C GLU A 568 -1.01 -12.74 40.62
N GLU A 569 -1.38 -11.54 40.16
CA GLU A 569 -2.43 -10.72 40.78
C GLU A 569 -3.81 -11.23 40.34
N VAL A 570 -3.98 -11.52 39.04
CA VAL A 570 -5.22 -12.10 38.49
C VAL A 570 -5.58 -13.41 39.19
N ALA A 571 -4.60 -14.26 39.49
CA ALA A 571 -4.81 -15.54 40.18
C ALA A 571 -5.42 -15.41 41.59
N LYS A 572 -5.35 -14.24 42.24
CA LYS A 572 -5.93 -14.00 43.58
C LYS A 572 -7.45 -13.80 43.55
N ARG A 573 -8.02 -13.48 42.38
CA ARG A 573 -9.45 -13.17 42.19
C ARG A 573 -10.08 -14.05 41.09
N PRO A 574 -10.21 -15.37 41.33
CA PRO A 574 -10.86 -16.30 40.38
C PRO A 574 -12.38 -16.06 40.23
N ASP A 575 -12.94 -15.10 40.97
CA ASP A 575 -14.30 -14.57 40.85
C ASP A 575 -14.39 -13.29 39.98
N VAL A 576 -13.27 -12.82 39.40
CA VAL A 576 -13.19 -11.68 38.47
C VAL A 576 -12.65 -12.20 37.13
N LEU A 577 -13.24 -11.78 36.01
CA LEU A 577 -12.80 -12.20 34.67
C LEU A 577 -11.85 -11.14 34.09
N VAL A 578 -10.55 -11.41 34.08
CA VAL A 578 -9.54 -10.50 33.50
C VAL A 578 -9.14 -11.00 32.12
N ILE A 579 -9.50 -10.23 31.10
CA ILE A 579 -9.34 -10.56 29.69
C ILE A 579 -8.34 -9.62 29.03
N GLU A 580 -7.59 -10.11 28.05
CA GLU A 580 -6.66 -9.30 27.27
C GLU A 580 -7.40 -8.52 26.15
N SER A 581 -6.66 -7.68 25.43
CA SER A 581 -7.13 -7.00 24.23
C SER A 581 -7.68 -7.98 23.19
N GLY A 582 -8.98 -7.95 22.88
CA GLY A 582 -9.62 -8.93 21.99
C GLY A 582 -8.86 -9.20 20.69
N GLU A 583 -8.29 -10.41 20.57
CA GLU A 583 -7.57 -10.86 19.38
C GLU A 583 -8.52 -11.31 18.27
N ILE A 584 -8.03 -11.23 17.02
CA ILE A 584 -8.85 -11.36 15.82
C ILE A 584 -8.46 -12.60 15.02
N GLU A 585 -9.43 -13.45 14.70
CA GLU A 585 -9.27 -14.55 13.74
C GLU A 585 -9.42 -13.99 12.31
N LEU A 586 -8.50 -14.38 11.43
CA LEU A 586 -8.52 -14.02 10.02
C LEU A 586 -9.53 -14.89 9.22
N PRO A 587 -10.18 -14.34 8.18
CA PRO A 587 -11.27 -15.01 7.45
C PRO A 587 -10.85 -16.31 6.73
N THR A 588 -9.56 -16.48 6.46
CA THR A 588 -8.97 -17.66 5.83
C THR A 588 -7.68 -18.05 6.54
N GLN A 589 -7.26 -19.31 6.38
CA GLN A 589 -5.99 -19.82 6.90
C GLN A 589 -4.80 -19.18 6.15
N VAL A 590 -4.06 -18.33 6.85
CA VAL A 590 -2.94 -17.55 6.30
C VAL A 590 -1.69 -18.40 6.14
N LYS A 591 -1.05 -18.27 4.98
CA LYS A 591 0.23 -18.90 4.67
C LYS A 591 1.38 -17.98 5.05
N GLY A 592 2.46 -18.55 5.59
CA GLY A 592 3.70 -17.83 5.92
C GLY A 592 3.73 -17.06 7.25
N LEU A 593 2.60 -16.91 7.95
CA LEU A 593 2.55 -16.25 9.27
C LEU A 593 3.36 -17.04 10.31
N LYS A 594 4.54 -16.52 10.67
CA LYS A 594 5.33 -16.99 11.81
C LYS A 594 4.69 -16.55 13.12
N SER A 595 4.93 -17.30 14.20
CA SER A 595 4.33 -17.01 15.51
C SER A 595 4.69 -15.61 16.05
N ILE A 596 3.65 -14.84 16.34
CA ILE A 596 3.73 -13.51 16.97
C ILE A 596 3.38 -13.54 18.48
N GLY A 597 3.38 -14.75 19.07
CA GLY A 597 2.94 -14.99 20.45
C GLY A 597 1.46 -15.33 20.63
N LEU A 598 0.71 -15.47 19.53
CA LEU A 598 -0.71 -15.82 19.49
C LEU A 598 -0.97 -17.21 18.87
N PRO A 599 -2.17 -17.79 19.02
CA PRO A 599 -2.57 -19.03 18.35
C PRO A 599 -2.48 -18.96 16.81
N PRO A 600 -2.47 -20.12 16.11
CA PRO A 600 -2.51 -20.15 14.64
C PRO A 600 -3.70 -19.37 14.08
N ASN A 601 -3.46 -18.61 13.01
CA ASN A 601 -4.44 -17.74 12.33
C ASN A 601 -5.05 -16.60 13.15
N VAL A 602 -4.58 -16.37 14.38
CA VAL A 602 -5.03 -15.29 15.28
C VAL A 602 -4.01 -14.16 15.31
N ILE A 603 -4.49 -12.91 15.27
CA ILE A 603 -3.67 -11.70 15.21
C ILE A 603 -4.11 -10.61 16.20
N TYR A 604 -3.18 -9.71 16.54
CA TYR A 604 -3.50 -8.50 17.30
C TYR A 604 -4.44 -7.58 16.49
N ALA A 605 -5.42 -6.98 17.16
CA ALA A 605 -6.40 -6.06 16.57
C ALA A 605 -5.76 -4.90 15.76
N CYS A 606 -4.58 -4.40 16.15
CA CYS A 606 -3.89 -3.35 15.38
C CYS A 606 -3.33 -3.82 14.02
N LEU A 607 -2.97 -5.11 13.89
CA LEU A 607 -2.66 -5.71 12.59
C LEU A 607 -3.95 -5.94 11.79
N ALA A 608 -5.06 -6.30 12.45
CA ALA A 608 -6.36 -6.44 11.80
C ALA A 608 -6.84 -5.14 11.13
N GLU A 609 -6.66 -3.96 11.77
CA GLU A 609 -6.93 -2.65 11.13
C GLU A 609 -6.19 -2.48 9.81
N THR A 610 -4.90 -2.84 9.80
CA THR A 610 -4.02 -2.67 8.64
C THR A 610 -4.43 -3.60 7.49
N ILE A 611 -4.83 -4.84 7.82
CA ILE A 611 -5.34 -5.82 6.87
C ILE A 611 -6.72 -5.42 6.34
N VAL A 612 -7.61 -4.91 7.20
CA VAL A 612 -8.97 -4.46 6.82
C VAL A 612 -8.91 -3.26 5.88
N LEU A 613 -8.05 -2.27 6.15
CA LEU A 613 -7.82 -1.13 5.25
C LEU A 613 -7.25 -1.60 3.90
N ALA A 614 -6.34 -2.58 3.91
CA ALA A 614 -5.81 -3.16 2.68
C ALA A 614 -6.86 -3.96 1.89
N LEU A 615 -7.71 -4.75 2.55
CA LEU A 615 -8.81 -5.49 1.90
C LEU A 615 -9.84 -4.54 1.29
N GLU A 616 -10.19 -3.45 1.98
CA GLU A 616 -11.12 -2.43 1.45
C GLU A 616 -10.49 -1.58 0.33
N GLY A 617 -9.15 -1.43 0.34
CA GLY A 617 -8.41 -0.56 -0.60
C GLY A 617 -8.23 0.87 -0.09
N ARG A 618 -8.47 1.12 1.20
CA ARG A 618 -8.37 2.44 1.84
C ARG A 618 -6.95 2.72 2.32
N PHE A 619 -6.10 3.09 1.37
CA PHE A 619 -4.70 3.43 1.60
C PHE A 619 -4.60 4.90 2.09
N GLU A 620 -4.95 5.10 3.37
CA GLU A 620 -5.02 6.41 4.04
C GLU A 620 -4.43 6.39 5.45
N VAL A 621 -4.18 7.56 6.03
CA VAL A 621 -3.73 7.72 7.43
C VAL A 621 -4.95 7.60 8.35
N PHE A 622 -5.47 6.38 8.49
CA PHE A 622 -6.77 6.12 9.12
C PHE A 622 -6.79 6.47 10.62
N THR A 623 -5.99 5.77 11.44
CA THR A 623 -5.80 6.10 12.87
C THR A 623 -4.35 6.51 13.17
N ILE A 624 -4.13 7.72 13.68
CA ILE A 624 -2.81 8.26 14.02
C ILE A 624 -2.87 9.15 15.27
N GLY A 625 -1.75 9.33 15.97
CA GLY A 625 -1.67 10.25 17.09
C GLY A 625 -2.37 9.77 18.37
N ARG A 626 -2.75 10.72 19.23
CA ARG A 626 -3.29 10.46 20.57
C ARG A 626 -4.80 10.66 20.69
N ASP A 627 -5.40 11.36 19.73
CA ASP A 627 -6.84 11.65 19.70
C ASP A 627 -7.49 10.71 18.68
N THR A 628 -8.03 9.58 19.15
CA THR A 628 -8.68 8.59 18.28
C THR A 628 -10.16 8.97 18.08
N GLU A 629 -10.63 8.92 16.84
CA GLU A 629 -11.98 9.32 16.48
C GLU A 629 -12.98 8.17 16.69
N TRP A 630 -13.98 8.34 17.56
CA TRP A 630 -14.97 7.29 17.81
C TRP A 630 -15.77 6.83 16.58
N PRO A 631 -16.07 7.67 15.56
CA PRO A 631 -16.76 7.20 14.35
C PRO A 631 -15.90 6.18 13.59
N LYS A 632 -14.59 6.42 13.48
CA LYS A 632 -13.63 5.49 12.84
C LYS A 632 -13.57 4.15 13.56
N VAL A 633 -13.79 4.11 14.88
CA VAL A 633 -13.90 2.84 15.63
C VAL A 633 -15.16 2.04 15.24
N LYS A 634 -16.32 2.70 15.11
CA LYS A 634 -17.55 2.02 14.63
C LYS A 634 -17.45 1.65 13.14
N GLU A 635 -16.74 2.44 12.34
CA GLU A 635 -16.49 2.21 10.92
C GLU A 635 -15.57 1.00 10.69
N ILE A 636 -14.38 0.97 11.30
CA ILE A 636 -13.42 -0.12 11.09
C ILE A 636 -13.92 -1.45 11.67
N TYR A 637 -14.76 -1.41 12.72
CA TYR A 637 -15.49 -2.58 13.21
C TYR A 637 -16.40 -3.18 12.13
N ARG A 638 -17.21 -2.34 11.46
CA ARG A 638 -18.09 -2.76 10.36
C ARG A 638 -17.30 -3.28 9.16
N LEU A 639 -16.19 -2.64 8.81
CA LEU A 639 -15.28 -3.13 7.76
C LEU A 639 -14.63 -4.47 8.14
N GLY A 640 -14.28 -4.66 9.42
CA GLY A 640 -13.83 -5.93 9.95
C GLY A 640 -14.85 -7.05 9.72
N LEU A 641 -16.10 -6.84 10.14
CA LEU A 641 -17.19 -7.80 9.92
C LEU A 641 -17.45 -8.05 8.42
N LYS A 642 -17.49 -6.99 7.60
CA LYS A 642 -17.60 -7.07 6.13
C LYS A 642 -16.52 -7.99 5.52
N HIS A 643 -15.29 -7.90 6.04
CA HIS A 643 -14.18 -8.72 5.58
C HIS A 643 -14.02 -10.07 6.30
N GLY A 644 -14.99 -10.47 7.13
CA GLY A 644 -15.01 -11.79 7.78
C GLY A 644 -14.10 -11.93 9.00
N MET A 645 -13.61 -10.82 9.56
CA MET A 645 -12.86 -10.82 10.81
C MET A 645 -13.78 -11.23 11.97
N LYS A 646 -13.29 -12.10 12.86
CA LYS A 646 -14.00 -12.51 14.09
C LYS A 646 -13.16 -12.20 15.32
N LEU A 647 -13.80 -11.98 16.47
CA LEU A 647 -13.14 -12.16 17.76
C LEU A 647 -12.72 -13.64 17.87
N ALA A 648 -11.42 -13.92 18.02
CA ALA A 648 -10.89 -15.28 17.97
C ALA A 648 -11.35 -16.12 19.17
N ALA A 649 -11.10 -15.58 20.36
CA ALA A 649 -11.63 -16.07 21.62
C ALA A 649 -11.46 -14.97 22.69
N ILE A 650 -11.93 -15.23 23.91
CA ILE A 650 -11.59 -14.41 25.07
C ILE A 650 -10.33 -14.99 25.70
N SER A 651 -9.19 -14.35 25.46
CA SER A 651 -7.93 -14.66 26.15
C SER A 651 -7.85 -13.94 27.51
N GLY A 652 -7.23 -14.57 28.49
CA GLY A 652 -6.76 -13.96 29.73
C GLY A 652 -5.31 -14.36 30.02
N ALA A 653 -4.79 -13.96 31.18
CA ALA A 653 -3.39 -14.09 31.58
C ALA A 653 -2.82 -15.54 31.68
N LYS A 654 -3.61 -16.56 31.33
CA LYS A 654 -3.22 -17.99 31.25
C LYS A 654 -3.54 -18.65 29.90
N GLY A 655 -4.02 -17.89 28.91
CA GLY A 655 -4.51 -18.39 27.63
C GLY A 655 -6.01 -18.17 27.44
N VAL A 656 -6.60 -18.89 26.49
CA VAL A 656 -8.03 -18.80 26.11
C VAL A 656 -8.93 -19.37 27.21
N TYR A 657 -10.00 -18.64 27.56
CA TYR A 657 -11.07 -19.11 28.42
C TYR A 657 -12.12 -19.94 27.65
N SER A 658 -12.47 -21.11 28.18
CA SER A 658 -13.63 -21.88 27.73
C SER A 658 -14.95 -21.35 28.34
N ASP A 659 -16.09 -21.85 27.88
CA ASP A 659 -17.38 -21.52 28.50
C ASP A 659 -17.51 -22.10 29.92
N GLU A 660 -16.89 -23.26 30.19
CA GLU A 660 -16.80 -23.83 31.55
C GLU A 660 -15.98 -22.95 32.48
N ASP A 661 -14.90 -22.30 32.00
CA ASP A 661 -14.13 -21.36 32.80
C ASP A 661 -14.93 -20.09 33.12
N ILE A 662 -15.63 -19.52 32.13
CA ILE A 662 -16.50 -18.36 32.37
C ILE A 662 -17.64 -18.73 33.32
N ALA A 663 -18.25 -19.90 33.16
CA ALA A 663 -19.27 -20.42 34.09
C ALA A 663 -18.71 -20.62 35.52
N ARG A 664 -17.46 -21.04 35.66
CA ARG A 664 -16.75 -21.16 36.95
C ARG A 664 -16.54 -19.80 37.62
N VAL A 665 -16.10 -18.79 36.87
CA VAL A 665 -15.98 -17.40 37.36
C VAL A 665 -17.34 -16.87 37.79
N VAL A 666 -18.41 -17.12 37.01
CA VAL A 666 -19.79 -16.76 37.35
C VAL A 666 -20.27 -17.42 38.65
N ALA A 667 -19.96 -18.70 38.86
CA ALA A 667 -20.32 -19.43 40.08
C ALA A 667 -19.58 -18.87 41.31
N LEU A 668 -18.28 -18.61 41.19
CA LEU A 668 -17.46 -18.01 42.24
C LEU A 668 -17.91 -16.57 42.55
N ALA A 669 -18.20 -15.76 41.53
CA ALA A 669 -18.79 -14.43 41.66
C ALA A 669 -20.14 -14.45 42.40
N LYS A 670 -21.06 -15.35 42.02
CA LYS A 670 -22.36 -15.52 42.70
C LYS A 670 -22.22 -15.96 44.16
N LYS A 671 -21.15 -16.69 44.51
CA LYS A 671 -20.81 -17.04 45.90
C LYS A 671 -20.27 -15.81 46.65
N ALA A 672 -19.26 -15.13 46.11
CA ALA A 672 -18.61 -13.97 46.73
C ALA A 672 -19.54 -12.75 46.88
N ARG A 673 -20.46 -12.51 45.93
CA ARG A 673 -21.50 -11.46 46.02
C ARG A 673 -22.39 -11.57 47.27
N ARG A 674 -22.47 -12.73 47.95
CA ARG A 674 -23.25 -12.91 49.19
C ARG A 674 -22.63 -12.24 50.42
N THR A 675 -21.31 -12.09 50.43
CA THR A 675 -20.56 -11.44 51.54
C THR A 675 -19.89 -10.14 51.11
N TRP A 676 -19.92 -9.81 49.81
CA TRP A 676 -19.37 -8.56 49.29
C TRP A 676 -20.14 -7.33 49.78
N LYS A 677 -19.46 -6.49 50.56
CA LYS A 677 -19.84 -5.10 50.80
C LYS A 677 -18.86 -4.21 50.04
N PRO A 678 -19.30 -3.36 49.09
CA PRO A 678 -18.44 -2.29 48.57
C PRO A 678 -17.89 -1.46 49.73
N GLN A 679 -16.65 -0.96 49.64
CA GLN A 679 -16.18 0.05 50.59
C GLN A 679 -17.09 1.28 50.46
N ALA A 680 -17.53 1.83 51.59
CA ALA A 680 -18.53 2.89 51.60
C ALA A 680 -17.95 4.18 51.00
N THR A 681 -18.36 4.53 49.79
CA THR A 681 -17.95 5.75 49.11
C THR A 681 -18.45 6.98 49.89
N GLY A 682 -17.55 7.91 50.23
CA GLY A 682 -17.97 9.24 50.67
C GLY A 682 -18.78 9.90 49.54
N THR A 683 -20.03 10.27 49.82
CA THR A 683 -20.96 10.76 48.79
C THR A 683 -20.41 12.04 48.14
N PRO A 684 -20.16 12.08 46.81
CA PRO A 684 -19.84 13.32 46.12
C PRO A 684 -20.99 14.31 46.31
N ALA A 685 -20.70 15.51 46.81
CA ALA A 685 -21.73 16.43 47.27
C ALA A 685 -22.71 16.79 46.14
N LYS A 686 -23.97 16.35 46.27
CA LYS A 686 -25.08 16.88 45.45
C LYS A 686 -25.17 18.38 45.69
N ALA A 687 -24.98 19.17 44.64
CA ALA A 687 -25.26 20.60 44.71
C ALA A 687 -26.73 20.81 45.12
N ALA A 688 -26.95 21.54 46.21
CA ALA A 688 -28.29 21.84 46.70
C ALA A 688 -29.02 22.80 45.74
N PRO A 689 -30.35 22.68 45.58
CA PRO A 689 -31.11 23.62 44.77
C PRO A 689 -31.09 25.01 45.40
N ALA A 690 -30.80 26.04 44.59
CA ALA A 690 -30.70 27.42 45.05
C ALA A 690 -32.08 28.01 45.38
N SER A 691 -32.52 27.88 46.64
CA SER A 691 -33.63 28.68 47.16
C SER A 691 -33.17 30.13 47.38
N GLY A 692 -33.81 31.08 46.72
CA GLY A 692 -33.41 32.49 46.79
C GLY A 692 -33.88 33.18 48.06
N ASN A 693 -33.04 34.05 48.63
CA ASN A 693 -33.52 35.24 49.32
C ASN A 693 -32.49 36.37 49.25
N SER A 694 -32.94 37.62 49.05
CA SER A 694 -32.07 38.76 48.73
C SER A 694 -31.72 39.60 49.95
N LYS A 695 -30.46 40.05 50.07
CA LYS A 695 -30.07 41.26 50.82
C LYS A 695 -28.80 41.89 50.22
N ARG A 696 -28.74 43.23 50.22
CA ARG A 696 -27.71 44.04 49.54
C ARG A 696 -26.49 44.31 50.42
N ALA A 697 -25.30 44.32 49.79
CA ALA A 697 -24.11 45.07 50.20
C ALA A 697 -23.34 45.51 48.92
N PRO A 698 -22.47 46.55 48.96
CA PRO A 698 -22.33 47.47 47.82
C PRO A 698 -21.21 47.17 46.80
N ALA A 699 -21.26 47.89 45.68
CA ALA A 699 -20.50 47.63 44.46
C ALA A 699 -19.04 48.14 44.44
N ARG A 700 -18.22 47.51 43.59
CA ARG A 700 -17.03 48.14 42.95
C ARG A 700 -17.09 47.97 41.42
N LYS A 701 -16.33 48.83 40.73
CA LYS A 701 -16.60 49.29 39.35
C LYS A 701 -16.43 48.23 38.26
N SER A 702 -17.16 48.47 37.16
CA SER A 702 -17.20 47.66 35.93
C SER A 702 -16.00 47.86 35.00
N VAL A 703 -15.67 46.82 34.23
CA VAL A 703 -15.12 46.92 32.87
C VAL A 703 -16.03 46.12 31.95
N LYS A 704 -16.41 46.68 30.79
CA LYS A 704 -17.20 45.98 29.77
C LYS A 704 -16.27 45.24 28.80
N VAL A 705 -16.65 44.02 28.43
CA VAL A 705 -16.32 43.43 27.12
C VAL A 705 -17.64 42.94 26.54
N SER A 706 -17.95 43.29 25.30
CA SER A 706 -19.20 42.94 24.61
C SER A 706 -19.01 41.72 23.71
N GLU A 707 -20.09 40.97 23.52
CA GLU A 707 -20.17 39.88 22.55
C GLU A 707 -20.05 40.38 21.11
N ALA A 708 -19.59 39.51 20.22
CA ALA A 708 -19.82 39.60 18.78
C ALA A 708 -19.95 38.16 18.23
N ALA A 709 -20.90 37.94 17.34
CA ALA A 709 -21.26 36.60 16.85
C ALA A 709 -20.30 36.09 15.76
N ALA A 710 -20.35 34.78 15.51
CA ALA A 710 -19.66 34.15 14.38
C ALA A 710 -20.37 34.44 13.05
N ALA A 711 -19.59 34.48 11.97
CA ALA A 711 -20.06 34.47 10.59
C ALA A 711 -19.17 33.55 9.74
N GLU A 712 -19.70 33.06 8.63
CA GLU A 712 -19.10 31.98 7.83
C GLU A 712 -17.99 32.47 6.88
N ALA A 713 -17.10 31.55 6.48
CA ALA A 713 -16.04 31.81 5.51
C ALA A 713 -16.13 30.84 4.32
N THR A 714 -16.87 31.22 3.27
CA THR A 714 -16.97 30.46 2.01
C THR A 714 -15.68 30.53 1.19
N VAL A 715 -15.28 29.39 0.61
CA VAL A 715 -14.10 29.27 -0.26
C VAL A 715 -14.37 29.85 -1.66
N GLN A 716 -13.41 30.61 -2.22
CA GLN A 716 -13.39 30.99 -3.63
C GLN A 716 -12.08 30.61 -4.33
N LYS A 717 -12.14 30.45 -5.66
CA LYS A 717 -11.04 29.98 -6.52
C LYS A 717 -10.00 31.08 -6.82
N PRO A 718 -8.72 30.73 -7.03
CA PRO A 718 -7.77 31.62 -7.69
C PRO A 718 -7.94 31.59 -9.22
N THR A 719 -7.83 32.75 -9.88
CA THR A 719 -7.79 32.89 -11.35
C THR A 719 -6.47 33.48 -11.83
N ARG A 720 -6.09 33.17 -13.08
CA ARG A 720 -4.83 33.56 -13.71
C ARG A 720 -4.69 35.08 -13.91
N SER A 721 -3.45 35.57 -13.91
CA SER A 721 -3.03 36.78 -14.63
C SER A 721 -1.71 36.53 -15.37
N ALA A 722 -1.55 37.14 -16.55
CA ALA A 722 -0.38 36.97 -17.43
C ALA A 722 0.44 38.29 -17.51
N PRO A 723 1.74 38.24 -17.88
CA PRO A 723 2.65 39.38 -17.73
C PRO A 723 2.68 40.33 -18.94
N THR A 724 2.95 41.62 -18.67
CA THR A 724 3.18 42.68 -19.68
C THR A 724 4.67 42.87 -20.02
N ARG A 725 4.94 43.41 -21.22
CA ARG A 725 6.29 43.58 -21.82
C ARG A 725 6.89 44.98 -21.62
N SER A 726 8.22 45.08 -21.62
CA SER A 726 8.95 46.27 -22.12
C SER A 726 10.34 45.92 -22.70
N ARG A 727 10.81 46.70 -23.69
CA ARG A 727 12.19 46.70 -24.24
C ARG A 727 13.01 47.81 -23.53
N LYS A 728 14.33 47.99 -23.65
CA LYS A 728 15.42 47.57 -24.60
C LYS A 728 16.72 47.40 -23.71
N ALA A 729 17.99 47.19 -24.10
CA ALA A 729 18.73 47.15 -25.36
C ALA A 729 20.04 46.30 -25.22
N SER A 730 21.09 46.63 -25.97
CA SER A 730 22.47 46.08 -25.95
C SER A 730 23.42 47.16 -26.59
N PRO A 731 24.74 46.98 -26.81
CA PRO A 731 25.68 45.92 -26.38
C PRO A 731 27.01 46.45 -25.77
N ALA A 732 27.86 45.58 -25.19
CA ALA A 732 29.32 45.82 -25.03
C ALA A 732 30.14 44.55 -24.68
N ALA A 733 31.35 44.45 -25.26
CA ALA A 733 32.48 43.57 -24.91
C ALA A 733 33.75 44.08 -25.67
N PRO A 734 34.98 43.56 -25.51
CA PRO A 734 35.52 42.63 -24.50
C PRO A 734 36.78 43.17 -23.75
N ALA A 735 37.24 42.48 -22.70
CA ALA A 735 38.55 42.71 -22.08
C ALA A 735 39.21 41.37 -21.64
N ALA A 736 40.54 41.35 -21.43
CA ALA A 736 41.34 40.12 -21.41
C ALA A 736 42.55 40.11 -20.47
N LYS A 737 42.87 38.94 -19.88
CA LYS A 737 44.17 38.48 -19.34
C LYS A 737 44.06 36.98 -19.02
N ARG A 738 44.67 36.01 -19.73
CA ARG A 738 46.11 35.67 -19.90
C ARG A 738 46.90 35.42 -18.60
N LYS A 739 47.20 34.15 -18.28
CA LYS A 739 48.59 33.62 -18.21
C LYS A 739 48.66 32.08 -18.13
N ALA A 740 49.75 31.52 -18.66
CA ALA A 740 50.21 30.12 -18.72
C ALA A 740 51.67 30.15 -19.28
N PRO A 741 52.37 29.04 -19.62
CA PRO A 741 52.54 27.72 -18.99
C PRO A 741 54.04 27.31 -18.79
N ALA A 742 54.29 26.13 -18.19
CA ALA A 742 55.50 25.28 -18.40
C ALA A 742 55.09 23.82 -18.07
N ARG A 743 55.49 22.71 -18.74
CA ARG A 743 56.79 22.19 -19.25
C ARG A 743 57.83 21.92 -18.14
N SER A 744 58.55 20.78 -18.08
CA SER A 744 58.49 19.50 -18.82
C SER A 744 59.54 18.51 -18.28
N ALA A 745 59.26 17.19 -18.16
CA ALA A 745 60.31 16.15 -18.00
C ALA A 745 59.82 14.70 -18.26
N ALA A 746 60.70 13.89 -18.88
CA ALA A 746 60.73 12.41 -19.00
C ALA A 746 62.11 12.03 -19.61
N PRO A 747 62.53 10.75 -19.79
CA PRO A 747 61.97 9.46 -19.36
C PRO A 747 62.98 8.47 -18.70
N ALA A 748 62.48 7.36 -18.15
CA ALA A 748 63.21 6.07 -18.03
C ALA A 748 62.19 4.92 -18.04
N LYS A 749 62.15 4.01 -19.03
CA LYS A 749 63.07 2.87 -19.26
C LYS A 749 63.14 1.84 -18.14
N THR A 750 62.22 0.88 -18.16
CA THR A 750 62.54 -0.57 -18.09
C THR A 750 61.62 -1.31 -19.07
N ALA A 751 62.05 -2.45 -19.59
CA ALA A 751 61.33 -3.15 -20.65
C ALA A 751 61.22 -4.65 -20.37
N ARG A 752 60.07 -5.24 -20.71
CA ARG A 752 59.99 -6.63 -21.17
C ARG A 752 58.75 -6.84 -22.04
N ALA A 753 58.99 -7.31 -23.27
CA ALA A 753 57.96 -7.69 -24.23
C ALA A 753 57.57 -9.19 -24.04
N PRO A 754 56.44 -9.66 -24.61
CA PRO A 754 55.82 -10.93 -24.20
C PRO A 754 56.28 -12.16 -25.00
N ARG A 755 56.00 -13.35 -24.45
CA ARG A 755 55.80 -14.58 -25.23
C ARG A 755 54.57 -15.36 -24.72
N ARG A 756 53.56 -15.48 -25.58
CA ARG A 756 52.67 -16.66 -25.71
C ARG A 756 53.38 -17.68 -26.62
N PRO A 757 52.85 -18.90 -26.79
CA PRO A 757 52.34 -19.82 -25.77
C PRO A 757 53.07 -21.19 -25.88
N ALA A 758 52.72 -22.15 -25.03
CA ALA A 758 52.93 -23.57 -25.31
C ALA A 758 51.64 -24.32 -24.96
N ALA A 759 51.26 -25.27 -25.80
CA ALA A 759 50.13 -26.18 -25.61
C ALA A 759 50.56 -27.56 -26.11
N ALA A 760 49.95 -28.61 -25.55
CA ALA A 760 50.47 -29.99 -25.53
C ALA A 760 51.75 -30.16 -24.68
N ALA A 761 51.94 -31.38 -24.19
CA ALA A 761 53.20 -31.85 -23.63
C ALA A 761 53.83 -32.78 -24.68
N GLY A 762 54.68 -32.19 -25.53
CA GLY A 762 55.16 -32.74 -26.79
C GLY A 762 55.37 -31.61 -27.78
#